data_AF-A0A2A2G8Q0-F1
#
_entry.id   AF-A0A2A2G8Q0-F1
#
_cell.length_a   1.000
_cell.length_b   1.000
_cell.length_c   1.000
_cell.angle_alpha   90.00
_cell.angle_beta   90.00
_cell.angle_gamma   90.00
#
_symmetry.space_group_name_H-M   'P 1'
#
loop_
_entity.id
_entity.type
_entity.pdbx_description
1 polymer ?
#
loop_
_entity_poly.entity_id
_entity_poly.type
_entity_poly.pdbx_seq_one_letter_code
_entity_poly.pdbx_strand_id
1 'polypeptide(L)'
;MTNRIRLLSFVCLLLLPFSLQAQDVEYTVTGTLIDQRTEDPLTGANVSIENTTIGTSADADGTFELTARVEPGTYNLRITFIGYRTVEREVEFGDEQEIALGTIALQQDVIGADEVVVTGASVLTEKRQLGNSISTVSADELASTGVTEIDAGLSGKIAGALVQQNSGDPAGGISVRLRGTGTLLGSASPLYIVDGVIVNNDSPELVDVGGTSTNRLADLNPEDIDRIEVVKGAAAAALYGSRANNGVVQIFTKQGKSGTPSITIKSTVNVDKVRKTLDVNMAQNENGDYLDNSGNVMSGKRYDFQDYIFRTAVGTNQFLSISGGANDTRYYISGSHKNNEGIVDGSNYQRSTARLNLDQVLTNWANLSTSLSYSHSNNQQIPNGGLNASYGALTGFIFGPNTVNPEPDPQTGEYPNNTNLANPLEVIDTYDFQNEVNRVIGSAKLSLTPHEGLSIDHTLGLDTYSQVGTAFIPPGTSAPGLSTGFGRRSERAFFQLNNDLRISYQTDIKPWLNSSTLFGGTLQYENVETIGLEAQQFSIGSRVVSGGANFEQPGEFRSETVIYGIFGQQTFGYKDRLFVTEAGDARLDFYLSPDNSQSTPNGLPIDKVEGFYTSASDPIPVYLPGEMNLIRAEAYVNLDRPGDAVNEIDNIRTKQPSQDAFGVGANLPAYSGGTSDTELFEEIYRQRSAEMYLTGMRFEDARRLGRPVPSSDPALSAERNRVYYPYPTSERQNNPNTPENPEI
;
A
#
# COMPACT_ATOMS: atom_id res chain seq x y z
N MET A 1 50.92 -66.73 -0.04
CA MET A 1 49.51 -66.80 0.43
C MET A 1 49.41 -66.44 1.93
N THR A 2 50.11 -65.40 2.37
CA THR A 2 50.33 -65.14 3.81
C THR A 2 50.37 -63.65 4.19
N ASN A 3 49.93 -62.75 3.30
CA ASN A 3 49.90 -61.30 3.56
C ASN A 3 48.52 -60.64 3.37
N ARG A 4 47.44 -61.41 3.14
CA ARG A 4 46.06 -60.86 3.04
C ARG A 4 45.22 -61.00 4.31
N ILE A 5 45.71 -61.71 5.33
CA ILE A 5 44.96 -61.96 6.59
C ILE A 5 45.24 -60.87 7.66
N ARG A 6 46.33 -60.10 7.53
CA ARG A 6 46.66 -59.03 8.48
C ARG A 6 45.94 -57.70 8.20
N LEU A 7 45.46 -57.47 6.98
CA LEU A 7 44.70 -56.26 6.64
C LEU A 7 43.20 -56.39 7.01
N LEU A 8 42.65 -57.61 6.98
CA LEU A 8 41.28 -57.88 7.43
C LEU A 8 41.13 -57.84 8.96
N SER A 9 42.22 -58.06 9.70
CA SER A 9 42.24 -57.97 11.17
C SER A 9 42.34 -56.54 11.68
N PHE A 10 42.71 -55.57 10.83
CA PHE A 10 42.81 -54.15 11.20
C PHE A 10 41.53 -53.36 10.85
N VAL A 11 40.73 -53.85 9.91
CA VAL A 11 39.42 -53.25 9.55
C VAL A 11 38.28 -53.78 10.43
N CYS A 12 38.39 -54.98 11.01
CA CYS A 12 37.42 -55.49 11.99
C CYS A 12 37.59 -54.91 13.42
N LEU A 13 38.68 -54.18 13.72
CA LEU A 13 38.88 -53.55 15.03
C LEU A 13 38.39 -52.09 15.11
N LEU A 14 37.94 -51.52 13.98
CA LEU A 14 37.39 -50.16 13.86
C LEU A 14 35.85 -50.13 13.82
N LEU A 15 35.21 -51.30 14.02
CA LEU A 15 33.76 -51.50 14.11
C LEU A 15 33.34 -51.99 15.50
N LEU A 16 34.00 -51.49 16.55
CA LEU A 16 33.47 -51.57 17.91
C LEU A 16 32.61 -50.33 18.14
N PRO A 17 31.27 -50.43 18.16
CA PRO A 17 30.46 -49.37 18.71
C PRO A 17 30.72 -49.33 20.22
N PHE A 18 31.43 -48.29 20.67
CA PHE A 18 31.32 -47.82 22.04
C PHE A 18 29.87 -47.39 22.24
N SER A 19 29.03 -48.31 22.70
CA SER A 19 27.83 -47.96 23.44
C SER A 19 28.29 -47.58 24.85
N LEU A 20 28.86 -46.38 24.98
CA LEU A 20 28.73 -45.64 26.22
C LEU A 20 27.24 -45.31 26.30
N GLN A 21 26.50 -46.12 27.05
CA GLN A 21 25.22 -45.66 27.54
C GLN A 21 25.54 -44.45 28.44
N ALA A 22 25.20 -43.26 27.96
CA ALA A 22 24.90 -42.15 28.86
C ALA A 22 23.85 -42.70 29.84
N GLN A 23 24.15 -42.61 31.13
CA GLN A 23 23.22 -43.06 32.16
C GLN A 23 22.16 -41.97 32.29
N ASP A 24 21.14 -42.02 31.42
CA ASP A 24 19.92 -41.26 31.62
C ASP A 24 19.27 -41.79 32.91
N VAL A 25 19.31 -40.98 33.96
CA VAL A 25 18.65 -41.30 35.23
C VAL A 25 17.22 -40.77 35.15
N GLU A 26 16.26 -41.58 35.56
CA GLU A 26 14.86 -41.18 35.62
C GLU A 26 14.61 -40.43 36.92
N TYR A 27 14.18 -39.18 36.80
CA TYR A 27 13.80 -38.31 37.91
C TYR A 27 12.31 -38.03 37.85
N THR A 28 11.69 -37.90 39.03
CA THR A 28 10.29 -37.50 39.19
C THR A 28 10.24 -36.19 39.96
N VAL A 29 9.76 -35.13 39.31
CA VAL A 29 9.60 -33.81 39.91
C VAL A 29 8.13 -33.56 40.21
N THR A 30 7.81 -33.21 41.46
CA THR A 30 6.44 -32.93 41.90
C THR A 30 6.30 -31.52 42.47
N GLY A 31 5.13 -30.92 42.31
CA GLY A 31 4.82 -29.61 42.89
C GLY A 31 3.35 -29.22 42.72
N THR A 32 2.98 -28.08 43.31
CA THR A 32 1.63 -27.50 43.23
C THR A 32 1.69 -26.07 42.69
N LEU A 33 0.87 -25.74 41.71
CA LEU A 33 0.80 -24.42 41.06
C LEU A 33 -0.47 -23.69 41.51
N ILE A 34 -0.31 -22.47 42.04
CA ILE A 34 -1.42 -21.64 42.53
C ILE A 34 -1.36 -20.21 42.00
N ASP A 35 -2.50 -19.52 41.95
CA ASP A 35 -2.56 -18.08 41.73
C ASP A 35 -2.01 -17.33 42.97
N GLN A 36 -1.07 -16.40 42.78
CA GLN A 36 -0.43 -15.66 43.87
C GLN A 36 -1.38 -14.78 44.69
N ARG A 37 -2.50 -14.35 44.10
CA ARG A 37 -3.46 -13.42 44.70
C ARG A 37 -4.69 -14.13 45.27
N THR A 38 -5.22 -15.15 44.58
CA THR A 38 -6.44 -15.85 45.00
C THR A 38 -6.15 -17.17 45.71
N GLU A 39 -4.91 -17.67 45.64
CA GLU A 39 -4.50 -19.00 46.13
C GLU A 39 -5.26 -20.17 45.46
N ASP A 40 -5.98 -19.90 44.36
CA ASP A 40 -6.70 -20.93 43.61
C ASP A 40 -5.71 -21.83 42.84
N PRO A 41 -5.99 -23.14 42.74
CA PRO A 41 -5.15 -24.06 41.97
C PRO A 41 -5.19 -23.76 40.47
N LEU A 42 -4.03 -23.82 39.81
CA LEU A 42 -3.89 -23.53 38.39
C LEU A 42 -3.95 -24.81 37.55
N THR A 43 -5.17 -25.26 37.27
CA THR A 43 -5.43 -26.43 36.44
C THR A 43 -5.01 -26.22 34.99
N GLY A 44 -4.23 -27.15 34.44
CA GLY A 44 -3.76 -27.12 33.05
C GLY A 44 -2.54 -26.24 32.79
N ALA A 45 -1.90 -25.70 33.83
CA ALA A 45 -0.60 -25.02 33.70
C ALA A 45 0.47 -25.99 33.20
N ASN A 46 1.26 -25.57 32.20
CA ASN A 46 2.27 -26.40 31.56
C ASN A 46 3.61 -26.24 32.29
N VAL A 47 4.25 -27.35 32.62
CA VAL A 47 5.57 -27.42 33.25
C VAL A 47 6.50 -28.18 32.32
N SER A 48 7.57 -27.56 31.84
CA SER A 48 8.55 -28.20 30.96
C SER A 48 9.98 -27.89 31.36
N ILE A 49 10.92 -28.78 31.00
CA ILE A 49 12.35 -28.54 31.18
C ILE A 49 12.86 -27.77 29.96
N GLU A 50 13.51 -26.63 30.21
CA GLU A 50 14.03 -25.76 29.16
C GLU A 50 15.00 -26.51 28.22
N ASN A 51 14.91 -26.21 26.91
CA ASN A 51 15.67 -26.88 25.85
C ASN A 51 15.41 -28.38 25.67
N THR A 52 14.31 -28.90 26.23
CA THR A 52 13.86 -30.29 26.01
C THR A 52 12.40 -30.36 25.58
N THR A 53 11.95 -31.52 25.11
CA THR A 53 10.53 -31.81 24.84
C THR A 53 9.81 -32.43 26.04
N ILE A 54 10.48 -32.52 27.19
CA ILE A 54 9.96 -33.18 28.40
C ILE A 54 9.11 -32.17 29.17
N GLY A 55 7.83 -32.46 29.33
CA GLY A 55 6.88 -31.60 30.02
C GLY A 55 5.63 -32.34 30.46
N THR A 56 4.88 -31.73 31.38
CA THR A 56 3.62 -32.21 31.94
C THR A 56 2.66 -31.03 32.12
N SER A 57 1.41 -31.31 32.48
CA SER A 57 0.41 -30.30 32.82
C SER A 57 -0.14 -30.54 34.23
N ALA A 58 -0.41 -29.46 34.96
CA ALA A 58 -1.04 -29.54 36.26
C ALA A 58 -2.50 -30.03 36.18
N ASP A 59 -2.92 -30.83 37.15
CA ASP A 59 -4.24 -31.42 37.28
C ASP A 59 -5.29 -30.45 37.90
N ALA A 60 -6.47 -30.98 38.23
CA ALA A 60 -7.58 -30.20 38.78
C ALA A 60 -7.28 -29.55 40.15
N ASP A 61 -6.34 -30.12 40.92
CA ASP A 61 -5.92 -29.60 42.22
C ASP A 61 -4.65 -28.73 42.09
N GLY A 62 -4.21 -28.45 40.85
CA GLY A 62 -3.02 -27.67 40.55
C GLY A 62 -1.72 -28.44 40.79
N THR A 63 -1.78 -29.74 41.08
CA THR A 63 -0.61 -30.59 41.26
C THR A 63 -0.07 -31.08 39.93
N PHE A 64 1.25 -31.19 39.80
CA PHE A 64 1.90 -31.76 38.64
C PHE A 64 2.94 -32.80 39.05
N GLU A 65 3.09 -33.80 38.19
CA GLU A 65 4.14 -34.82 38.27
C GLU A 65 4.83 -34.89 36.91
N LEU A 66 6.12 -34.59 36.89
CA LEU A 66 6.97 -34.58 35.70
C LEU A 66 8.02 -35.69 35.83
N THR A 67 7.89 -36.74 35.02
CA THR A 67 8.93 -37.76 34.90
C THR A 67 9.88 -37.40 33.76
N ALA A 68 11.16 -37.21 34.07
CA ALA A 68 12.18 -36.79 33.13
C ALA A 68 13.39 -37.73 33.15
N ARG A 69 13.84 -38.15 31.97
CA ARG A 69 15.12 -38.87 31.80
C ARG A 69 16.15 -37.89 31.27
N VAL A 70 17.03 -37.43 32.14
CA VAL A 70 18.03 -36.40 31.85
C VAL A 70 19.36 -36.74 32.52
N GLU A 71 20.47 -36.18 32.01
CA GLU A 71 21.77 -36.29 32.67
C GLU A 71 21.75 -35.52 34.00
N PRO A 72 22.49 -35.96 35.04
CA PRO A 72 22.59 -35.19 36.28
C PRO A 72 23.17 -33.79 36.04
N GLY A 73 22.50 -32.76 36.55
CA GLY A 73 22.87 -31.37 36.32
C GLY A 73 21.79 -30.37 36.74
N THR A 74 22.09 -29.09 36.59
CA THR A 74 21.16 -28.00 36.89
C THR A 74 20.35 -27.64 35.65
N TYR A 75 19.02 -27.69 35.76
CA TYR A 75 18.09 -27.36 34.67
C TYR A 75 17.05 -26.34 35.13
N ASN A 76 16.59 -25.51 34.21
CA ASN A 76 15.47 -24.61 34.46
C ASN A 76 14.14 -25.27 34.06
N LEU A 77 13.21 -25.35 35.00
CA LEU A 77 11.81 -25.64 34.73
C LEU A 77 11.10 -24.36 34.32
N ARG A 78 10.53 -24.37 33.13
CA ARG A 78 9.69 -23.30 32.57
C ARG A 78 8.23 -23.64 32.83
N ILE A 79 7.56 -22.80 33.61
CA ILE A 79 6.15 -22.95 33.96
C ILE A 79 5.35 -21.88 33.23
N THR A 80 4.39 -22.28 32.43
CA THR A 80 3.57 -21.36 31.60
C THR A 80 2.09 -21.64 31.80
N PHE A 81 1.30 -20.58 31.93
CA PHE A 81 -0.16 -20.66 31.97
C PHE A 81 -0.77 -19.42 31.34
N ILE A 82 -1.84 -19.58 30.56
CA ILE A 82 -2.43 -18.48 29.80
C ILE A 82 -2.95 -17.41 30.75
N GLY A 83 -2.50 -16.16 30.57
CA GLY A 83 -2.86 -15.02 31.42
C GLY A 83 -1.99 -14.85 32.68
N TYR A 84 -0.89 -15.60 32.80
CA TYR A 84 0.06 -15.53 33.90
C TYR A 84 1.49 -15.34 33.39
N ARG A 85 2.35 -14.75 34.22
CA ARG A 85 3.77 -14.60 33.90
C ARG A 85 4.47 -15.96 33.92
N THR A 86 5.33 -16.18 32.93
CA THR A 86 6.22 -17.35 32.88
C THR A 86 7.13 -17.33 34.11
N VAL A 87 7.17 -18.44 34.84
CA VAL A 87 8.09 -18.62 35.97
C VAL A 87 9.16 -19.61 35.54
N GLU A 88 10.41 -19.21 35.69
CA GLU A 88 11.57 -20.10 35.51
C GLU A 88 12.09 -20.49 36.89
N ARG A 89 12.19 -21.80 37.14
CA ARG A 89 12.63 -22.35 38.42
C ARG A 89 13.83 -23.27 38.19
N GLU A 90 14.96 -22.88 38.73
CA GLU A 90 16.17 -23.71 38.72
C GLU A 90 15.99 -24.93 39.62
N VAL A 91 16.31 -26.11 39.11
CA VAL A 91 16.26 -27.40 39.80
C VAL A 91 17.53 -28.19 39.53
N GLU A 92 18.13 -28.68 40.60
CA GLU A 92 19.33 -29.54 40.55
C GLU A 92 18.90 -31.01 40.53
N PHE A 93 19.20 -31.69 39.42
CA PHE A 93 18.99 -33.13 39.25
C PHE A 93 20.26 -33.86 39.70
N GLY A 94 20.35 -34.11 41.01
CA GLY A 94 21.50 -34.74 41.69
C GLY A 94 21.32 -36.23 41.97
N ASP A 95 21.75 -36.70 43.13
CA ASP A 95 21.63 -38.12 43.52
C ASP A 95 20.18 -38.53 43.91
N GLU A 96 19.34 -37.56 44.28
CA GLU A 96 17.94 -37.79 44.66
C GLU A 96 17.02 -37.82 43.42
N GLN A 97 16.38 -38.96 43.19
CA GLN A 97 15.51 -39.20 42.03
C GLN A 97 14.09 -38.62 42.18
N GLU A 98 13.67 -38.31 43.40
CA GLU A 98 12.39 -37.66 43.70
C GLU A 98 12.63 -36.24 44.21
N ILE A 99 12.18 -35.25 43.44
CA ILE A 99 12.39 -33.83 43.75
C ILE A 99 11.03 -33.16 43.99
N ALA A 100 10.77 -32.75 45.22
CA ALA A 100 9.55 -32.04 45.59
C ALA A 100 9.79 -30.52 45.65
N LEU A 101 9.19 -29.75 44.74
CA LEU A 101 9.37 -28.30 44.62
C LEU A 101 8.42 -27.48 45.50
N GLY A 102 7.47 -28.13 46.17
CA GLY A 102 6.46 -27.47 46.99
C GLY A 102 5.49 -26.63 46.16
N THR A 103 4.95 -25.58 46.77
CA THR A 103 3.99 -24.67 46.15
C THR A 103 4.68 -23.54 45.40
N ILE A 104 4.37 -23.38 44.11
CA ILE A 104 4.87 -22.31 43.25
C ILE A 104 3.69 -21.41 42.88
N ALA A 105 3.76 -20.15 43.32
CA ALA A 105 2.73 -19.16 43.04
C ALA A 105 3.03 -18.42 41.74
N LEU A 106 2.08 -18.41 40.80
CA LEU A 106 2.17 -17.63 39.57
C LEU A 106 1.42 -16.31 39.71
N GLN A 107 2.02 -15.25 39.19
CA GLN A 107 1.41 -13.93 39.17
C GLN A 107 0.58 -13.74 37.88
N GLN A 108 -0.68 -13.34 38.04
CA GLN A 108 -1.54 -12.98 36.91
C GLN A 108 -0.93 -11.81 36.11
N ASP A 109 -0.84 -11.96 34.80
CA ASP A 109 -0.25 -10.96 33.90
C ASP A 109 -1.33 -9.98 33.44
N VAL A 110 -1.51 -8.89 34.20
CA VAL A 110 -2.54 -7.86 33.95
C VAL A 110 -2.15 -6.92 32.78
N ILE A 111 -0.92 -7.05 32.29
CA ILE A 111 -0.42 -6.37 31.10
C ILE A 111 -0.01 -7.50 30.17
N GLY A 112 -0.71 -7.70 29.06
CA GLY A 112 -0.44 -8.80 28.15
C GLY A 112 1.06 -8.94 27.90
N ALA A 113 1.58 -10.15 28.11
CA ALA A 113 2.97 -10.55 27.92
C ALA A 113 3.61 -9.76 26.78
N ASP A 114 4.78 -9.16 27.05
CA ASP A 114 5.48 -8.21 26.17
C ASP A 114 5.36 -8.64 24.70
N GLU A 115 4.37 -8.05 24.01
CA GLU A 115 4.08 -8.40 22.63
C GLU A 115 5.31 -8.00 21.83
N VAL A 116 5.94 -8.99 21.21
CA VAL A 116 7.12 -8.79 20.41
C VAL A 116 6.66 -8.45 19.00
N VAL A 117 7.07 -7.30 18.49
CA VAL A 117 6.72 -6.82 17.14
C VAL A 117 7.97 -6.73 16.28
N VAL A 118 7.83 -6.99 14.98
CA VAL A 118 8.96 -6.94 14.03
C VAL A 118 8.95 -5.58 13.36
N THR A 119 9.60 -4.61 14.01
CA THR A 119 9.57 -3.21 13.56
C THR A 119 10.60 -2.93 12.48
N GLY A 120 10.57 -3.66 11.37
CA GLY A 120 11.56 -3.49 10.29
C GLY A 120 13.03 -3.68 10.71
N ALA A 121 13.30 -4.06 11.95
CA ALA A 121 14.58 -4.47 12.47
C ALA A 121 14.58 -5.99 12.60
N SER A 122 15.72 -6.61 12.28
CA SER A 122 15.95 -8.06 12.30
C SER A 122 15.74 -8.71 13.66
N VAL A 123 15.81 -7.90 14.72
CA VAL A 123 15.64 -8.35 16.10
C VAL A 123 14.21 -8.05 16.56
N LEU A 124 13.58 -9.11 17.06
CA LEU A 124 12.33 -9.07 17.80
C LEU A 124 12.41 -7.99 18.89
N THR A 125 11.72 -6.87 18.68
CA THR A 125 11.75 -5.74 19.62
C THR A 125 10.47 -5.76 20.45
N GLU A 126 10.61 -5.77 21.76
CA GLU A 126 9.44 -5.66 22.64
C GLU A 126 8.75 -4.32 22.39
N LYS A 127 7.41 -4.33 22.33
CA LYS A 127 6.61 -3.13 22.06
C LYS A 127 6.95 -1.94 22.97
N ARG A 128 7.38 -2.18 24.21
CA ARG A 128 7.79 -1.16 25.19
C ARG A 128 9.08 -0.41 24.84
N GLN A 129 9.94 -0.99 24.01
CA GLN A 129 11.22 -0.39 23.61
C GLN A 129 11.06 0.57 22.43
N LEU A 130 9.87 0.60 21.82
CA LEU A 130 9.60 1.38 20.63
C LEU A 130 9.23 2.81 20.98
N GLY A 131 9.97 3.78 20.42
CA GLY A 131 9.61 5.20 20.49
C GLY A 131 8.41 5.59 19.63
N ASN A 132 7.88 4.66 18.81
CA ASN A 132 6.84 4.92 17.82
C ASN A 132 5.61 4.05 18.03
N SER A 133 4.42 4.59 17.74
CA SER A 133 3.17 3.86 17.83
C SER A 133 3.02 2.90 16.65
N ILE A 134 3.00 1.60 16.95
CA ILE A 134 2.69 0.51 16.02
C ILE A 134 1.35 -0.10 16.41
N SER A 135 0.50 -0.32 15.41
CA SER A 135 -0.74 -1.07 15.59
C SER A 135 -0.59 -2.44 14.96
N THR A 136 -0.87 -3.48 15.73
CA THR A 136 -0.89 -4.87 15.26
C THR A 136 -2.33 -5.31 15.08
N VAL A 137 -2.60 -6.07 14.01
CA VAL A 137 -3.85 -6.78 13.79
C VAL A 137 -3.51 -8.26 13.63
N SER A 138 -4.06 -9.12 14.48
CA SER A 138 -3.76 -10.56 14.46
C SER A 138 -4.61 -11.33 13.43
N ALA A 139 -4.21 -12.56 13.09
CA ALA A 139 -4.99 -13.45 12.24
C ALA A 139 -6.42 -13.68 12.77
N ASP A 140 -6.61 -13.84 14.07
CA ASP A 140 -7.92 -14.08 14.67
C ASP A 140 -8.82 -12.85 14.53
N GLU A 141 -8.27 -11.66 14.72
CA GLU A 141 -8.98 -10.42 14.47
C GLU A 141 -9.37 -10.34 12.99
N LEU A 142 -8.46 -10.61 12.05
CA LEU A 142 -8.75 -10.66 10.61
C LEU A 142 -9.85 -11.68 10.26
N ALA A 143 -9.83 -12.87 10.87
CA ALA A 143 -10.81 -13.90 10.61
C ALA A 143 -12.21 -13.55 11.16
N SER A 144 -12.28 -12.84 12.29
CA SER A 144 -13.53 -12.50 12.98
C SER A 144 -14.46 -11.58 12.17
N THR A 145 -13.95 -10.89 11.14
CA THR A 145 -14.74 -9.94 10.35
C THR A 145 -15.48 -10.61 9.18
N GLY A 146 -15.19 -11.88 8.87
CA GLY A 146 -15.76 -12.58 7.71
C GLY A 146 -15.40 -11.91 6.36
N VAL A 147 -14.42 -11.02 6.37
CA VAL A 147 -14.04 -10.21 5.21
C VAL A 147 -13.16 -11.06 4.29
N THR A 148 -13.41 -10.95 2.99
CA THR A 148 -12.72 -11.76 1.96
C THR A 148 -11.49 -11.07 1.35
N GLU A 149 -11.16 -9.88 1.84
CA GLU A 149 -10.07 -8.99 1.42
C GLU A 149 -9.33 -8.45 2.66
N ILE A 150 -8.02 -8.23 2.53
CA ILE A 150 -7.14 -7.95 3.69
C ILE A 150 -7.41 -6.56 4.29
N ASP A 151 -7.54 -5.58 3.43
CA ASP A 151 -7.79 -4.16 3.71
C ASP A 151 -9.12 -3.89 4.41
N ALA A 152 -10.23 -4.52 4.02
CA ALA A 152 -11.48 -4.38 4.76
C ALA A 152 -11.36 -5.01 6.16
N GLY A 153 -10.50 -6.02 6.31
CA GLY A 153 -10.13 -6.59 7.60
C GLY A 153 -9.43 -5.59 8.54
N LEU A 154 -8.86 -4.49 8.02
CA LEU A 154 -8.23 -3.43 8.80
C LEU A 154 -9.23 -2.38 9.30
N SER A 155 -10.43 -2.32 8.73
CA SER A 155 -11.43 -1.31 9.03
C SER A 155 -11.81 -1.33 10.52
N GLY A 156 -11.70 -0.17 11.17
CA GLY A 156 -12.01 -0.01 12.60
C GLY A 156 -11.00 -0.61 13.58
N LYS A 157 -9.99 -1.35 13.12
CA LYS A 157 -8.97 -1.99 13.98
C LYS A 157 -7.72 -1.13 14.19
N ILE A 158 -7.45 -0.21 13.27
CA ILE A 158 -6.29 0.67 13.35
C ILE A 158 -6.74 2.10 13.64
N ALA A 159 -6.38 2.62 14.81
CA ALA A 159 -6.65 4.01 15.17
C ALA A 159 -6.00 5.00 14.18
N GLY A 160 -6.77 5.92 13.62
CA GLY A 160 -6.29 6.92 12.66
C GLY A 160 -6.02 6.38 11.26
N ALA A 161 -6.43 5.15 10.95
CA ALA A 161 -6.53 4.67 9.57
C ALA A 161 -7.95 4.95 9.04
N LEU A 162 -8.03 5.63 7.90
CA LEU A 162 -9.26 5.74 7.11
C LEU A 162 -9.24 4.63 6.07
N VAL A 163 -10.09 3.62 6.26
CA VAL A 163 -10.31 2.52 5.34
C VAL A 163 -11.65 2.75 4.66
N GLN A 164 -11.64 3.05 3.36
CA GLN A 164 -12.85 3.38 2.61
C GLN A 164 -12.98 2.47 1.40
N GLN A 165 -14.06 1.69 1.40
CA GLN A 165 -14.52 0.93 0.23
C GLN A 165 -15.00 1.93 -0.83
N ASN A 166 -14.38 1.89 -2.01
CA ASN A 166 -14.69 2.83 -3.09
C ASN A 166 -15.72 2.29 -4.08
N SER A 167 -15.99 0.98 -4.05
CA SER A 167 -16.92 0.31 -4.97
C SER A 167 -17.62 -0.87 -4.29
N GLY A 168 -18.85 -1.17 -4.75
CA GLY A 168 -19.59 -2.40 -4.42
C GLY A 168 -19.35 -3.56 -5.39
N ASP A 169 -18.44 -3.40 -6.35
CA ASP A 169 -17.95 -4.47 -7.24
C ASP A 169 -17.35 -5.62 -6.39
N PRO A 170 -17.56 -6.91 -6.73
CA PRO A 170 -16.95 -8.05 -6.06
C PRO A 170 -15.42 -8.05 -5.97
N ALA A 171 -14.73 -7.29 -6.83
CA ALA A 171 -13.30 -7.02 -6.78
C ALA A 171 -12.97 -5.57 -6.36
N GLY A 172 -13.96 -4.84 -5.85
CA GLY A 172 -13.90 -3.41 -5.60
C GLY A 172 -12.78 -3.03 -4.64
N GLY A 173 -11.92 -2.11 -5.05
CA GLY A 173 -10.77 -1.70 -4.25
C GLY A 173 -11.17 -0.93 -3.00
N ILE A 174 -10.49 -1.22 -1.91
CA ILE A 174 -10.56 -0.44 -0.67
C ILE A 174 -9.31 0.46 -0.60
N SER A 175 -9.54 1.75 -0.36
CA SER A 175 -8.46 2.69 -0.12
C SER A 175 -8.14 2.75 1.38
N VAL A 176 -6.86 2.60 1.72
CA VAL A 176 -6.35 2.79 3.08
C VAL A 176 -5.52 4.06 3.11
N ARG A 177 -5.85 4.97 4.04
CA ARG A 177 -5.07 6.19 4.30
C ARG A 177 -4.71 6.23 5.78
N LEU A 178 -3.43 6.38 6.10
CA LEU A 178 -2.97 6.47 7.48
C LEU A 178 -2.80 7.95 7.87
N ARG A 179 -3.44 8.37 8.97
CA ARG A 179 -3.43 9.75 9.49
C ARG A 179 -3.98 10.82 8.52
N GLY A 180 -4.85 10.42 7.59
CA GLY A 180 -5.47 11.32 6.62
C GLY A 180 -4.65 11.51 5.34
N THR A 181 -5.03 12.47 4.50
CA THR A 181 -4.32 12.78 3.25
C THR A 181 -3.13 13.71 3.51
N GLY A 182 -1.92 13.17 3.45
CA GLY A 182 -0.67 13.91 3.66
C GLY A 182 -0.08 14.58 2.40
N THR A 183 -0.69 14.40 1.25
CA THR A 183 -0.20 14.89 -0.05
C THR A 183 -1.35 15.41 -0.91
N LEU A 184 -1.06 16.44 -1.70
CA LEU A 184 -2.00 17.11 -2.62
C LEU A 184 -1.85 16.63 -4.07
N LEU A 185 -0.65 16.21 -4.47
CA LEU A 185 -0.31 15.86 -5.86
C LEU A 185 0.25 14.44 -6.02
N GLY A 186 0.49 13.70 -4.94
CA GLY A 186 1.00 12.34 -4.95
C GLY A 186 0.01 11.32 -4.38
N SER A 187 0.35 10.02 -4.49
CA SER A 187 -0.45 8.96 -3.86
C SER A 187 -0.43 9.11 -2.33
N ALA A 188 -1.60 9.06 -1.71
CA ALA A 188 -1.77 9.08 -0.25
C ALA A 188 -1.85 7.65 0.35
N SER A 189 -1.62 6.62 -0.46
CA SER A 189 -1.59 5.23 -0.01
C SER A 189 -0.32 4.95 0.79
N PRO A 190 -0.37 4.08 1.82
CA PRO A 190 0.81 3.62 2.52
C PRO A 190 1.64 2.67 1.66
N LEU A 191 2.90 2.47 2.03
CA LEU A 191 3.74 1.44 1.45
C LEU A 191 3.36 0.07 2.03
N TYR A 192 3.15 -0.92 1.16
CA TYR A 192 2.82 -2.28 1.57
C TYR A 192 4.06 -3.18 1.46
N ILE A 193 4.28 -4.02 2.47
CA ILE A 193 5.40 -4.95 2.51
C ILE A 193 4.88 -6.33 2.91
N VAL A 194 5.14 -7.36 2.12
CA VAL A 194 4.75 -8.75 2.40
C VAL A 194 6.00 -9.60 2.56
N ASP A 195 6.24 -10.14 3.76
CA ASP A 195 7.45 -10.95 4.07
C ASP A 195 8.77 -10.30 3.61
N GLY A 196 8.87 -8.97 3.65
CA GLY A 196 10.04 -8.19 3.21
C GLY A 196 10.06 -7.80 1.73
N VAL A 197 9.09 -8.24 0.93
CA VAL A 197 8.89 -7.76 -0.45
C VAL A 197 8.10 -6.46 -0.41
N ILE A 198 8.61 -5.40 -1.04
CA ILE A 198 7.79 -4.20 -1.28
C ILE A 198 6.76 -4.56 -2.36
N VAL A 199 5.47 -4.47 -2.07
CA VAL A 199 4.44 -4.89 -3.02
C VAL A 199 3.75 -3.68 -3.64
N ASN A 200 3.55 -3.73 -4.96
CA ASN A 200 2.77 -2.73 -5.65
C ASN A 200 1.28 -2.93 -5.34
N ASN A 201 0.60 -1.84 -4.99
CA ASN A 201 -0.85 -1.82 -4.78
C ASN A 201 -1.57 -0.93 -5.79
N ASP A 202 -0.87 -0.48 -6.84
CA ASP A 202 -1.47 0.33 -7.88
C ASP A 202 -2.29 -0.56 -8.82
N SER A 203 -3.43 -0.02 -9.22
CA SER A 203 -4.42 -0.76 -10.01
C SER A 203 -5.05 0.21 -11.00
N PRO A 204 -4.33 0.53 -12.09
CA PRO A 204 -4.88 1.40 -13.11
C PRO A 204 -6.12 0.77 -13.74
N GLU A 205 -7.07 1.63 -14.06
CA GLU A 205 -8.23 1.30 -14.86
C GLU A 205 -7.78 1.12 -16.32
N LEU A 206 -7.43 -0.12 -16.71
CA LEU A 206 -6.98 -0.44 -18.07
C LEU A 206 -8.12 -0.34 -19.09
N VAL A 207 -9.34 -0.58 -18.61
CA VAL A 207 -10.61 -0.40 -19.32
C VAL A 207 -11.50 0.52 -18.49
N ASP A 208 -12.02 1.58 -19.10
CA ASP A 208 -12.85 2.57 -18.41
C ASP A 208 -14.21 1.97 -18.04
N VAL A 209 -14.42 1.78 -16.75
CA VAL A 209 -15.65 1.34 -16.11
C VAL A 209 -16.26 2.47 -15.27
N GLY A 210 -15.76 3.70 -15.38
CA GLY A 210 -16.32 4.89 -14.75
C GLY A 210 -15.89 5.10 -13.29
N GLY A 211 -14.61 4.86 -12.98
CA GLY A 211 -14.00 5.27 -11.70
C GLY A 211 -14.00 4.20 -10.61
N THR A 212 -14.20 2.93 -10.98
CA THR A 212 -13.98 1.81 -10.06
C THR A 212 -12.59 1.23 -10.27
N SER A 213 -11.67 1.58 -9.37
CA SER A 213 -10.35 0.96 -9.30
C SER A 213 -10.40 -0.18 -8.27
N THR A 214 -10.03 -1.40 -8.68
CA THR A 214 -9.69 -2.48 -7.74
C THR A 214 -8.40 -2.12 -7.01
N ASN A 215 -7.98 -2.84 -5.98
CA ASN A 215 -6.59 -2.73 -5.51
C ASN A 215 -5.92 -4.10 -5.64
N ARG A 216 -4.59 -4.15 -5.53
CA ARG A 216 -3.83 -5.39 -5.72
C ARG A 216 -3.61 -6.15 -4.42
N LEU A 217 -4.03 -5.62 -3.28
CA LEU A 217 -4.14 -6.41 -2.04
C LEU A 217 -5.25 -7.45 -2.13
N ALA A 218 -6.25 -7.24 -2.98
CA ALA A 218 -7.25 -8.26 -3.33
C ALA A 218 -6.61 -9.54 -3.91
N ASP A 219 -5.38 -9.49 -4.42
CA ASP A 219 -4.67 -10.68 -4.91
C ASP A 219 -4.13 -11.57 -3.78
N LEU A 220 -4.02 -11.03 -2.56
CA LEU A 220 -3.52 -11.75 -1.38
C LEU A 220 -4.65 -12.45 -0.63
N ASN A 221 -4.40 -13.68 -0.20
CA ASN A 221 -5.38 -14.45 0.57
C ASN A 221 -5.31 -14.11 2.08
N PRO A 222 -6.39 -13.60 2.70
CA PRO A 222 -6.41 -13.28 4.13
C PRO A 222 -6.12 -14.49 5.04
N GLU A 223 -6.51 -15.70 4.63
CA GLU A 223 -6.29 -16.91 5.43
C GLU A 223 -4.82 -17.31 5.57
N ASP A 224 -3.95 -16.78 4.70
CA ASP A 224 -2.50 -17.01 4.75
C ASP A 224 -1.77 -15.99 5.63
N ILE A 225 -2.47 -14.98 6.14
CA ILE A 225 -1.90 -13.92 6.97
C ILE A 225 -1.81 -14.38 8.42
N ASP A 226 -0.65 -14.16 9.02
CA ASP A 226 -0.40 -14.37 10.44
C ASP A 226 -0.73 -13.12 11.24
N ARG A 227 -0.20 -11.97 10.81
CA ARG A 227 -0.51 -10.66 11.40
C ARG A 227 -0.17 -9.53 10.45
N ILE A 228 -0.73 -8.36 10.73
CA ILE A 228 -0.45 -7.10 10.03
C ILE A 228 0.04 -6.09 11.04
N GLU A 229 1.19 -5.49 10.78
CA GLU A 229 1.77 -4.43 11.60
C GLU A 229 1.75 -3.12 10.82
N VAL A 230 1.20 -2.07 11.43
CA VAL A 230 1.07 -0.76 10.81
C VAL A 230 1.91 0.26 11.54
N VAL A 231 2.92 0.77 10.84
CA VAL A 231 3.84 1.80 11.31
C VAL A 231 3.36 3.15 10.74
N LYS A 232 2.99 4.07 11.64
CA LYS A 232 2.30 5.31 11.25
C LYS A 232 3.25 6.51 11.17
N GLY A 233 3.15 7.26 10.05
CA GLY A 233 3.80 8.55 9.81
C GLY A 233 5.33 8.49 9.67
N ALA A 234 6.00 9.61 9.93
CA ALA A 234 7.42 9.84 9.60
C ALA A 234 8.42 8.83 10.20
N ALA A 235 8.06 8.16 11.29
CA ALA A 235 8.83 7.05 11.85
C ALA A 235 9.05 5.89 10.88
N ALA A 236 8.06 5.60 10.03
CA ALA A 236 8.15 4.58 8.99
C ALA A 236 9.10 5.01 7.86
N ALA A 237 9.11 6.31 7.56
CA ALA A 237 10.00 6.89 6.55
C ALA A 237 11.48 6.78 6.93
N ALA A 238 11.82 6.77 8.22
CA ALA A 238 13.20 6.60 8.69
C ALA A 238 13.79 5.21 8.39
N LEU A 239 12.96 4.19 8.17
CA LEU A 239 13.41 2.83 7.86
C LEU A 239 13.12 2.42 6.41
N TYR A 240 12.01 2.90 5.87
CA TYR A 240 11.50 2.49 4.55
C TYR A 240 11.48 3.62 3.52
N GLY A 241 11.95 4.82 3.89
CA GLY A 241 12.25 5.93 2.98
C GLY A 241 11.11 6.87 2.68
N SER A 242 11.35 7.74 1.70
CA SER A 242 10.39 8.75 1.21
C SER A 242 9.02 8.15 0.84
N ARG A 243 8.98 6.96 0.22
CA ARG A 243 7.73 6.22 -0.11
C ARG A 243 6.90 5.84 1.12
N ALA A 244 7.53 5.75 2.29
CA ALA A 244 6.88 5.41 3.55
C ALA A 244 6.42 6.65 4.35
N ASN A 245 6.43 7.85 3.76
CA ASN A 245 5.95 9.07 4.43
C ASN A 245 4.46 8.98 4.82
N ASN A 246 3.65 8.29 4.01
CA ASN A 246 2.25 7.97 4.32
C ASN A 246 2.08 6.78 5.28
N GLY A 247 3.17 6.27 5.86
CA GLY A 247 3.21 5.08 6.71
C GLY A 247 3.44 3.78 5.94
N VAL A 248 3.63 2.70 6.69
CA VAL A 248 3.93 1.35 6.18
C VAL A 248 2.95 0.35 6.78
N VAL A 249 2.44 -0.54 5.94
CA VAL A 249 1.64 -1.71 6.31
C VAL A 249 2.48 -2.95 6.01
N GLN A 250 3.01 -3.58 7.07
CA GLN A 250 3.75 -4.83 6.98
C GLN A 250 2.81 -6.01 7.19
N ILE A 251 2.86 -6.96 6.28
CA ILE A 251 2.02 -8.15 6.26
C ILE A 251 2.95 -9.35 6.44
N PHE A 252 2.75 -10.09 7.53
CA PHE A 252 3.47 -11.32 7.83
C PHE A 252 2.59 -12.50 7.50
N THR A 253 3.13 -13.47 6.76
CA THR A 253 2.39 -14.67 6.40
C THR A 253 2.74 -15.85 7.30
N LYS A 254 1.81 -16.81 7.37
CA LYS A 254 1.93 -18.01 8.21
C LYS A 254 3.16 -18.81 7.82
N GLN A 255 4.00 -19.12 8.80
CA GLN A 255 5.20 -19.92 8.60
C GLN A 255 4.98 -21.38 9.02
N GLY A 256 5.92 -22.24 8.64
CA GLY A 256 5.93 -23.63 9.09
C GLY A 256 6.19 -23.73 10.60
N LYS A 257 5.50 -24.66 11.27
CA LYS A 257 5.72 -24.96 12.70
C LYS A 257 6.46 -26.27 12.84
N SER A 258 7.41 -26.35 13.78
CA SER A 258 8.08 -27.61 14.09
C SER A 258 7.08 -28.62 14.65
N GLY A 259 7.24 -29.89 14.28
CA GLY A 259 6.40 -31.00 14.74
C GLY A 259 5.55 -31.62 13.64
N THR A 260 4.55 -32.38 14.07
CA THR A 260 3.69 -33.15 13.15
C THR A 260 2.94 -32.24 12.18
N PRO A 261 2.80 -32.64 10.91
CA PRO A 261 2.03 -31.88 9.93
C PRO A 261 0.60 -31.62 10.41
N SER A 262 0.19 -30.36 10.39
CA SER A 262 -1.18 -29.91 10.61
C SER A 262 -1.81 -29.56 9.28
N ILE A 263 -3.03 -30.06 9.05
CA ILE A 263 -3.82 -29.82 7.84
C ILE A 263 -5.06 -29.04 8.24
N THR A 264 -5.28 -27.89 7.59
CA THR A 264 -6.47 -27.06 7.79
C THR A 264 -7.28 -27.01 6.50
N ILE A 265 -8.58 -27.27 6.60
CA ILE A 265 -9.54 -27.12 5.51
C ILE A 265 -10.62 -26.15 5.96
N LYS A 266 -10.91 -25.14 5.13
CA LYS A 266 -11.95 -24.15 5.39
C LYS A 266 -12.79 -23.96 4.12
N SER A 267 -14.10 -23.97 4.31
CA SER A 267 -15.08 -23.68 3.26
C SER A 267 -16.01 -22.59 3.79
N THR A 268 -16.18 -21.51 3.04
CA THR A 268 -17.05 -20.39 3.39
C THR A 268 -18.05 -20.18 2.26
N VAL A 269 -19.30 -19.90 2.63
CA VAL A 269 -20.36 -19.50 1.71
C VAL A 269 -20.87 -18.13 2.14
N ASN A 270 -20.89 -17.19 1.21
CA ASN A 270 -21.35 -15.83 1.41
C ASN A 270 -22.62 -15.59 0.60
N VAL A 271 -23.52 -14.77 1.16
CA VAL A 271 -24.75 -14.36 0.48
C VAL A 271 -24.84 -12.85 0.56
N ASP A 272 -24.71 -12.21 -0.59
CA ASP A 272 -24.67 -10.76 -0.73
C ASP A 272 -26.01 -10.26 -1.27
N LYS A 273 -26.50 -9.16 -0.68
CA LYS A 273 -27.76 -8.51 -1.08
C LYS A 273 -27.61 -7.01 -1.00
N VAL A 274 -28.35 -6.30 -1.86
CA VAL A 274 -28.40 -4.84 -1.80
C VAL A 274 -28.86 -4.38 -0.42
N ARG A 275 -28.03 -3.55 0.24
CA ARG A 275 -28.31 -3.07 1.60
C ARG A 275 -29.37 -1.99 1.62
N LYS A 276 -29.34 -1.10 0.63
CA LYS A 276 -30.22 0.06 0.52
C LYS A 276 -30.39 0.44 -0.95
N THR A 277 -31.63 0.63 -1.36
CA THR A 277 -32.03 1.17 -2.66
C THR A 277 -32.24 2.68 -2.57
N LEU A 278 -32.21 3.36 -3.72
CA LEU A 278 -32.55 4.76 -3.87
C LEU A 278 -34.07 4.92 -3.93
N ASP A 279 -34.59 5.98 -3.32
CA ASP A 279 -35.99 6.36 -3.48
C ASP A 279 -36.18 6.93 -4.89
N VAL A 280 -36.95 6.23 -5.73
CA VAL A 280 -37.28 6.67 -7.08
C VAL A 280 -38.71 7.24 -7.13
N ASN A 281 -38.94 8.21 -8.01
CA ASN A 281 -40.28 8.77 -8.17
C ASN A 281 -41.19 7.75 -8.85
N MET A 282 -42.15 7.21 -8.11
CA MET A 282 -43.19 6.30 -8.59
C MET A 282 -44.59 6.92 -8.53
N ALA A 283 -44.70 8.24 -8.34
CA ALA A 283 -45.97 8.93 -8.19
C ALA A 283 -46.79 8.89 -9.48
N GLN A 284 -48.05 8.48 -9.34
CA GLN A 284 -49.06 8.44 -10.40
C GLN A 284 -50.40 8.93 -9.84
N ASN A 285 -51.26 9.48 -10.71
CA ASN A 285 -52.64 9.81 -10.36
C ASN A 285 -53.54 8.55 -10.39
N GLU A 286 -54.82 8.70 -10.04
CA GLU A 286 -55.81 7.59 -10.03
C GLU A 286 -56.01 6.92 -11.41
N ASN A 287 -55.67 7.62 -12.50
CA ASN A 287 -55.75 7.10 -13.86
C ASN A 287 -54.44 6.42 -14.32
N GLY A 288 -53.39 6.41 -13.48
CA GLY A 288 -52.07 5.89 -13.83
C GLY A 288 -51.18 6.87 -14.60
N ASP A 289 -51.55 8.16 -14.69
CA ASP A 289 -50.74 9.19 -15.35
C ASP A 289 -49.70 9.78 -14.39
N TYR A 290 -48.59 10.26 -14.94
CA TYR A 290 -47.53 10.96 -14.22
C TYR A 290 -47.15 12.27 -14.93
N LEU A 291 -46.40 13.14 -14.24
CA LEU A 291 -45.84 14.36 -14.85
C LEU A 291 -44.43 14.10 -15.36
N ASP A 292 -44.12 14.57 -16.57
CA ASP A 292 -42.73 14.65 -17.07
C ASP A 292 -41.97 15.83 -16.42
N ASN A 293 -40.68 15.99 -16.74
CA ASN A 293 -39.85 17.09 -16.22
C ASN A 293 -40.32 18.49 -16.68
N SER A 294 -41.19 18.57 -17.69
CA SER A 294 -41.78 19.81 -18.19
C SER A 294 -43.18 20.08 -17.61
N GLY A 295 -43.70 19.18 -16.77
CA GLY A 295 -45.04 19.27 -16.19
C GLY A 295 -46.17 18.78 -17.09
N ASN A 296 -45.87 18.08 -18.20
CA ASN A 296 -46.88 17.49 -19.06
C ASN A 296 -47.42 16.19 -18.44
N VAL A 297 -48.73 15.96 -18.58
CA VAL A 297 -49.37 14.71 -18.16
C VAL A 297 -49.06 13.62 -19.19
N MET A 298 -48.43 12.56 -18.71
CA MET A 298 -48.02 11.39 -19.47
C MET A 298 -48.78 10.16 -18.96
N SER A 299 -49.41 9.42 -19.86
CA SER A 299 -50.01 8.12 -19.53
C SER A 299 -48.94 7.03 -19.59
N GLY A 300 -48.80 6.22 -18.54
CA GLY A 300 -47.91 5.07 -18.56
C GLY A 300 -47.38 4.66 -17.19
N LYS A 301 -46.70 3.50 -17.15
CA LYS A 301 -46.12 2.95 -15.94
C LYS A 301 -44.71 3.50 -15.70
N ARG A 302 -44.40 3.85 -14.45
CA ARG A 302 -43.00 4.03 -14.01
C ARG A 302 -42.42 2.70 -13.54
N TYR A 303 -41.14 2.47 -13.82
CA TYR A 303 -40.42 1.24 -13.50
C TYR A 303 -39.35 1.55 -12.46
N ASP A 304 -39.23 0.70 -11.43
CA ASP A 304 -38.06 0.77 -10.56
C ASP A 304 -36.97 -0.12 -11.17
N PHE A 305 -36.00 0.50 -11.83
CA PHE A 305 -34.90 -0.22 -12.47
C PHE A 305 -34.07 -1.05 -11.47
N GLN A 306 -34.13 -0.73 -10.18
CA GLN A 306 -33.40 -1.47 -9.14
C GLN A 306 -33.89 -2.92 -9.01
N ASP A 307 -35.17 -3.17 -9.28
CA ASP A 307 -35.77 -4.51 -9.25
C ASP A 307 -35.26 -5.41 -10.38
N TYR A 308 -34.75 -4.82 -11.46
CA TYR A 308 -34.23 -5.54 -12.62
C TYR A 308 -32.71 -5.69 -12.59
N ILE A 309 -32.02 -4.76 -11.92
CA ILE A 309 -30.56 -4.69 -11.88
C ILE A 309 -29.99 -5.50 -10.72
N PHE A 310 -30.61 -5.41 -9.54
CA PHE A 310 -30.06 -6.01 -8.33
C PHE A 310 -30.63 -7.39 -8.05
N ARG A 311 -29.76 -8.32 -7.70
CA ARG A 311 -30.09 -9.67 -7.27
C ARG A 311 -29.40 -10.05 -5.96
N THR A 312 -29.82 -11.17 -5.40
CA THR A 312 -29.04 -11.85 -4.36
C THR A 312 -27.89 -12.59 -5.04
N ALA A 313 -26.68 -12.34 -4.59
CA ALA A 313 -25.47 -12.97 -5.10
C ALA A 313 -24.93 -13.98 -4.09
N VAL A 314 -24.26 -15.03 -4.58
CA VAL A 314 -23.66 -16.07 -3.75
C VAL A 314 -22.18 -16.15 -4.05
N GLY A 315 -21.38 -16.23 -2.98
CA GLY A 315 -19.94 -16.43 -3.04
C GLY A 315 -19.52 -17.69 -2.32
N THR A 316 -18.40 -18.26 -2.74
CA THR A 316 -17.74 -19.38 -2.07
C THR A 316 -16.25 -19.12 -1.95
N ASN A 317 -15.65 -19.59 -0.86
CA ASN A 317 -14.21 -19.59 -0.67
C ASN A 317 -13.77 -20.95 -0.12
N GLN A 318 -12.90 -21.63 -0.85
CA GLN A 318 -12.30 -22.91 -0.46
C GLN A 318 -10.83 -22.70 -0.14
N PHE A 319 -10.40 -23.18 1.00
CA PHE A 319 -9.02 -23.02 1.47
C PHE A 319 -8.50 -24.32 2.07
N LEU A 320 -7.26 -24.64 1.70
CA LEU A 320 -6.51 -25.77 2.22
C LEU A 320 -5.11 -25.27 2.59
N SER A 321 -4.63 -25.64 3.76
CA SER A 321 -3.23 -25.45 4.12
C SER A 321 -2.64 -26.64 4.85
N ILE A 322 -1.33 -26.79 4.71
CA ILE A 322 -0.50 -27.80 5.36
C ILE A 322 0.68 -27.05 5.99
N SER A 323 0.86 -27.18 7.30
CA SER A 323 1.98 -26.61 8.03
C SER A 323 2.68 -27.70 8.82
N GLY A 324 4.00 -27.74 8.80
CA GLY A 324 4.78 -28.69 9.58
C GLY A 324 6.26 -28.43 9.49
N GLY A 325 7.05 -29.28 10.14
CA GLY A 325 8.50 -29.14 10.11
C GLY A 325 9.18 -30.26 10.86
N ALA A 326 10.28 -30.75 10.29
CA ALA A 326 11.11 -31.79 10.89
C ALA A 326 12.55 -31.29 10.95
N ASN A 327 13.18 -31.46 12.12
CA ASN A 327 14.56 -31.03 12.40
C ASN A 327 14.76 -29.55 12.05
N ASP A 328 15.56 -29.29 11.02
CA ASP A 328 16.02 -27.97 10.60
C ASP A 328 15.15 -27.33 9.51
N THR A 329 14.13 -28.04 9.02
CA THR A 329 13.25 -27.56 7.94
C THR A 329 11.82 -27.40 8.41
N ARG A 330 11.24 -26.22 8.20
CA ARG A 330 9.83 -25.91 8.45
C ARG A 330 9.18 -25.43 7.16
N TYR A 331 7.97 -25.88 6.90
CA TYR A 331 7.25 -25.57 5.68
C TYR A 331 5.79 -25.20 5.95
N TYR A 332 5.26 -24.32 5.10
CA TYR A 332 3.85 -24.00 5.01
C TYR A 332 3.45 -23.97 3.54
N ILE A 333 2.39 -24.68 3.19
CA ILE A 333 1.85 -24.76 1.84
C ILE A 333 0.36 -24.46 1.93
N SER A 334 -0.15 -23.61 1.05
CA SER A 334 -1.59 -23.38 0.97
C SER A 334 -2.08 -23.21 -0.46
N GLY A 335 -3.38 -23.47 -0.62
CA GLY A 335 -4.14 -23.21 -1.83
C GLY A 335 -5.50 -22.64 -1.47
N SER A 336 -5.95 -21.65 -2.24
CA SER A 336 -7.31 -21.11 -2.10
C SER A 336 -7.99 -20.89 -3.45
N HIS A 337 -9.30 -21.04 -3.48
CA HIS A 337 -10.14 -20.68 -4.61
C HIS A 337 -11.39 -19.93 -4.12
N LYS A 338 -11.49 -18.67 -4.51
CA LYS A 338 -12.62 -17.77 -4.26
C LYS A 338 -13.41 -17.61 -5.56
N ASN A 339 -14.71 -17.73 -5.47
CA ASN A 339 -15.65 -17.34 -6.51
C ASN A 339 -16.74 -16.48 -5.86
N ASN A 340 -16.86 -15.22 -6.24
CA ASN A 340 -17.80 -14.28 -5.67
C ASN A 340 -18.63 -13.62 -6.76
N GLU A 341 -19.93 -13.88 -6.78
CA GLU A 341 -20.84 -13.18 -7.68
C GLU A 341 -21.17 -11.78 -7.15
N GLY A 342 -21.44 -10.84 -8.05
CA GLY A 342 -21.91 -9.51 -7.66
C GLY A 342 -23.42 -9.41 -7.60
N ILE A 343 -23.89 -8.43 -6.82
CA ILE A 343 -25.32 -8.12 -6.70
C ILE A 343 -25.91 -7.52 -7.97
N VAL A 344 -25.09 -7.13 -8.94
CA VAL A 344 -25.50 -6.75 -10.29
C VAL A 344 -25.21 -7.93 -11.20
N ASP A 345 -26.19 -8.34 -12.00
CA ASP A 345 -25.98 -9.38 -13.00
C ASP A 345 -24.81 -9.04 -13.94
N GLY A 346 -24.12 -10.07 -14.43
CA GLY A 346 -22.92 -9.88 -15.24
C GLY A 346 -21.68 -9.36 -14.50
N SER A 347 -21.71 -9.18 -13.16
CA SER A 347 -20.49 -8.90 -12.35
C SER A 347 -20.06 -10.10 -11.50
N ASN A 348 -18.75 -10.37 -11.44
CA ASN A 348 -18.19 -11.43 -10.59
C ASN A 348 -16.68 -11.26 -10.37
N TYR A 349 -16.15 -11.87 -9.32
CA TYR A 349 -14.72 -11.94 -9.05
C TYR A 349 -14.30 -13.36 -8.67
N GLN A 350 -13.25 -13.85 -9.34
CA GLN A 350 -12.65 -15.15 -9.11
C GLN A 350 -11.17 -14.99 -8.80
N ARG A 351 -10.69 -15.73 -7.81
CA ARG A 351 -9.27 -15.72 -7.42
C ARG A 351 -8.81 -17.10 -7.01
N SER A 352 -7.73 -17.56 -7.61
CA SER A 352 -7.01 -18.77 -7.19
C SER A 352 -5.63 -18.37 -6.67
N THR A 353 -5.26 -18.83 -5.49
CA THR A 353 -3.93 -18.56 -4.92
C THR A 353 -3.23 -19.85 -4.52
N ALA A 354 -1.91 -19.86 -4.64
CA ALA A 354 -1.05 -20.90 -4.10
C ALA A 354 0.12 -20.24 -3.37
N ARG A 355 0.46 -20.75 -2.18
CA ARG A 355 1.58 -20.25 -1.38
C ARG A 355 2.49 -21.37 -0.92
N LEU A 356 3.78 -21.08 -0.89
CA LEU A 356 4.82 -21.90 -0.28
C LEU A 356 5.72 -20.99 0.56
N ASN A 357 5.82 -21.29 1.85
CA ASN A 357 6.85 -20.73 2.72
C ASN A 357 7.74 -21.87 3.23
N LEU A 358 9.04 -21.63 3.25
CA LEU A 358 10.07 -22.59 3.65
C LEU A 358 11.11 -21.88 4.53
N ASP A 359 11.33 -22.41 5.72
CA ASP A 359 12.41 -22.00 6.62
C ASP A 359 13.39 -23.16 6.78
N GLN A 360 14.67 -22.91 6.49
CA GLN A 360 15.75 -23.87 6.61
C GLN A 360 16.84 -23.32 7.51
N VAL A 361 17.02 -23.94 8.68
CA VAL A 361 18.22 -23.75 9.50
C VAL A 361 19.37 -24.44 8.77
N LEU A 362 20.37 -23.67 8.34
CA LEU A 362 21.55 -24.18 7.64
C LEU A 362 22.63 -24.56 8.64
N THR A 363 22.80 -23.73 9.67
CA THR A 363 23.68 -23.93 10.82
C THR A 363 23.08 -23.21 12.03
N ASN A 364 23.69 -23.36 13.21
CA ASN A 364 23.33 -22.57 14.40
C ASN A 364 23.53 -21.05 14.24
N TRP A 365 24.22 -20.60 13.19
CA TRP A 365 24.47 -19.18 12.90
C TRP A 365 23.89 -18.74 11.56
N ALA A 366 23.21 -19.59 10.80
CA ALA A 366 22.68 -19.25 9.48
C ALA A 366 21.30 -19.89 9.25
N ASN A 367 20.33 -19.07 8.85
CA ASN A 367 18.97 -19.48 8.51
C ASN A 367 18.57 -18.89 7.16
N LEU A 368 17.92 -19.69 6.32
CA LEU A 368 17.38 -19.28 5.03
C LEU A 368 15.85 -19.41 5.06
N SER A 369 15.16 -18.29 4.85
CA SER A 369 13.70 -18.22 4.76
C SER A 369 13.30 -17.84 3.34
N THR A 370 12.42 -18.63 2.72
CA THR A 370 11.89 -18.39 1.37
C THR A 370 10.38 -18.33 1.41
N SER A 371 9.78 -17.37 0.71
CA SER A 371 8.33 -17.23 0.55
C SER A 371 8.01 -17.09 -0.93
N LEU A 372 7.00 -17.80 -1.41
CA LEU A 372 6.53 -17.73 -2.79
C LEU A 372 5.01 -17.78 -2.82
N SER A 373 4.41 -16.85 -3.54
CA SER A 373 2.98 -16.71 -3.70
C SER A 373 2.66 -16.50 -5.17
N TYR A 374 1.73 -17.28 -5.70
CA TYR A 374 1.14 -17.08 -7.01
C TYR A 374 -0.35 -16.81 -6.85
N SER A 375 -0.86 -15.82 -7.58
CA SER A 375 -2.28 -15.53 -7.65
C SER A 375 -2.70 -15.30 -9.09
N HIS A 376 -3.80 -15.94 -9.46
CA HIS A 376 -4.54 -15.68 -10.68
C HIS A 376 -5.91 -15.15 -10.31
N SER A 377 -6.26 -13.97 -10.79
CA SER A 377 -7.58 -13.38 -10.58
C SER A 377 -8.22 -12.96 -11.90
N ASN A 378 -9.54 -13.13 -11.97
CA ASN A 378 -10.37 -12.68 -13.08
C ASN A 378 -11.57 -11.94 -12.50
N ASN A 379 -11.86 -10.78 -13.06
CA ASN A 379 -12.99 -9.95 -12.69
C ASN A 379 -13.83 -9.65 -13.94
N GLN A 380 -15.12 -9.95 -13.88
CA GLN A 380 -16.10 -9.42 -14.82
C GLN A 380 -16.74 -8.19 -14.20
N GLN A 381 -16.63 -7.05 -14.90
CA GLN A 381 -17.09 -5.76 -14.44
C GLN A 381 -18.26 -5.26 -15.28
N ILE A 382 -19.10 -4.45 -14.66
CA ILE A 382 -20.14 -3.69 -15.37
C ILE A 382 -19.68 -2.23 -15.42
N PRO A 383 -19.58 -1.62 -16.61
CA PRO A 383 -19.18 -0.22 -16.70
C PRO A 383 -20.26 0.66 -16.06
N ASN A 384 -19.84 1.48 -15.11
CA ASN A 384 -20.72 2.41 -14.41
C ASN A 384 -20.93 3.70 -15.19
N GLY A 385 -19.99 4.07 -16.09
CA GLY A 385 -20.04 5.24 -16.97
C GLY A 385 -19.74 6.59 -16.29
N GLY A 386 -19.51 6.61 -14.98
CA GLY A 386 -19.24 7.85 -14.25
C GLY A 386 -20.31 8.92 -14.50
N LEU A 387 -19.91 10.20 -14.52
CA LEU A 387 -20.83 11.32 -14.82
C LEU A 387 -20.90 11.69 -16.31
N ASN A 388 -19.97 11.20 -17.14
CA ASN A 388 -19.77 11.70 -18.51
C ASN A 388 -19.91 10.63 -19.59
N ALA A 389 -19.87 9.34 -19.26
CA ALA A 389 -20.00 8.25 -20.21
C ALA A 389 -21.43 7.73 -20.24
N SER A 390 -22.14 8.06 -21.32
CA SER A 390 -23.53 7.65 -21.56
C SER A 390 -23.72 6.15 -21.74
N TYR A 391 -22.66 5.32 -21.71
CA TYR A 391 -22.73 3.87 -21.92
C TYR A 391 -22.76 3.05 -20.61
N GLY A 392 -22.79 3.70 -19.45
CA GLY A 392 -22.74 3.04 -18.15
C GLY A 392 -24.09 2.59 -17.58
N ALA A 393 -24.11 1.44 -16.89
CA ALA A 393 -25.31 0.89 -16.27
C ALA A 393 -25.82 1.79 -15.13
N LEU A 394 -24.94 2.26 -14.24
CA LEU A 394 -25.35 3.15 -13.14
C LEU A 394 -25.78 4.52 -13.63
N THR A 395 -25.12 5.10 -14.64
CA THR A 395 -25.53 6.38 -15.23
C THR A 395 -26.93 6.26 -15.87
N GLY A 396 -27.17 5.20 -16.65
CA GLY A 396 -28.47 4.90 -17.26
C GLY A 396 -29.57 4.62 -16.22
N PHE A 397 -29.20 3.97 -15.11
CA PHE A 397 -30.08 3.71 -13.99
C PHE A 397 -30.46 4.98 -13.21
N ILE A 398 -29.48 5.81 -12.82
CA ILE A 398 -29.68 6.94 -11.91
C ILE A 398 -30.29 8.16 -12.62
N PHE A 399 -29.82 8.45 -13.83
CA PHE A 399 -30.18 9.68 -14.55
C PHE A 399 -31.17 9.44 -15.68
N GLY A 400 -31.40 8.18 -16.07
CA GLY A 400 -32.35 7.83 -17.11
C GLY A 400 -33.80 7.99 -16.66
N PRO A 401 -34.73 8.38 -17.56
CA PRO A 401 -36.14 8.42 -17.24
C PRO A 401 -36.68 7.01 -16.93
N ASN A 402 -37.28 6.85 -15.76
CA ASN A 402 -37.85 5.58 -15.31
C ASN A 402 -39.25 5.28 -15.90
N THR A 403 -39.53 5.81 -17.09
CA THR A 403 -40.85 5.78 -17.74
C THR A 403 -40.94 4.80 -18.90
N VAL A 404 -39.80 4.20 -19.28
CA VAL A 404 -39.67 3.20 -20.35
C VAL A 404 -39.38 1.85 -19.69
N ASN A 405 -40.02 0.78 -20.16
CA ASN A 405 -39.68 -0.58 -19.70
C ASN A 405 -38.23 -0.87 -20.11
N PRO A 406 -37.30 -1.21 -19.20
CA PRO A 406 -35.91 -1.42 -19.59
C PRO A 406 -35.68 -2.76 -20.30
N GLU A 407 -36.62 -3.70 -20.22
CA GLU A 407 -36.51 -5.02 -20.86
C GLU A 407 -36.46 -4.93 -22.40
N PRO A 408 -35.77 -5.88 -23.07
CA PRO A 408 -35.71 -5.92 -24.53
C PRO A 408 -37.08 -6.21 -25.14
N ASP A 409 -37.32 -5.70 -26.35
CA ASP A 409 -38.53 -6.02 -27.10
C ASP A 409 -38.61 -7.54 -27.36
N PRO A 410 -39.70 -8.23 -26.98
CA PRO A 410 -39.79 -9.69 -27.11
C PRO A 410 -39.71 -10.23 -28.55
N GLN A 411 -39.95 -9.40 -29.56
CA GLN A 411 -39.94 -9.78 -30.98
C GLN A 411 -38.61 -9.47 -31.65
N THR A 412 -38.00 -8.32 -31.36
CA THR A 412 -36.74 -7.90 -32.00
C THR A 412 -35.50 -8.21 -31.16
N GLY A 413 -35.66 -8.38 -29.84
CA GLY A 413 -34.55 -8.50 -28.89
C GLY A 413 -33.78 -7.20 -28.67
N GLU A 414 -34.24 -6.08 -29.25
CA GLU A 414 -33.58 -4.78 -29.11
C GLU A 414 -33.98 -4.12 -27.79
N TYR A 415 -32.99 -3.57 -27.09
CA TYR A 415 -33.24 -2.80 -25.88
C TYR A 415 -33.74 -1.40 -26.24
N PRO A 416 -34.77 -0.88 -25.56
CA PRO A 416 -35.27 0.45 -25.82
C PRO A 416 -34.23 1.49 -25.43
N ASN A 417 -34.09 2.52 -26.27
CA ASN A 417 -33.15 3.59 -26.02
C ASN A 417 -33.64 4.49 -24.87
N ASN A 418 -32.77 4.71 -23.88
CA ASN A 418 -33.06 5.52 -22.70
C ASN A 418 -32.57 6.96 -22.88
N THR A 419 -33.02 7.62 -23.95
CA THR A 419 -32.65 9.00 -24.35
C THR A 419 -31.18 9.18 -24.77
N ASN A 420 -30.39 9.98 -24.04
CA ASN A 420 -28.96 10.20 -24.25
C ASN A 420 -28.10 9.30 -23.33
N LEU A 421 -28.67 8.19 -22.86
CA LEU A 421 -28.05 7.22 -21.96
C LEU A 421 -28.38 5.82 -22.46
N ALA A 422 -27.44 4.91 -22.28
CA ALA A 422 -27.64 3.49 -22.54
C ALA A 422 -28.72 2.94 -21.61
N ASN A 423 -29.43 1.95 -22.13
CA ASN A 423 -30.32 1.15 -21.31
C ASN A 423 -29.48 0.35 -20.29
N PRO A 424 -29.74 0.50 -18.98
CA PRO A 424 -28.94 -0.16 -17.97
C PRO A 424 -28.98 -1.70 -18.05
N LEU A 425 -30.08 -2.30 -18.49
CA LEU A 425 -30.17 -3.75 -18.68
C LEU A 425 -29.38 -4.22 -19.89
N GLU A 426 -29.37 -3.45 -20.98
CA GLU A 426 -28.53 -3.78 -22.15
C GLU A 426 -27.05 -3.83 -21.75
N VAL A 427 -26.60 -2.84 -20.98
CA VAL A 427 -25.21 -2.78 -20.50
C VAL A 427 -24.88 -4.01 -19.68
N ILE A 428 -25.77 -4.40 -18.76
CA ILE A 428 -25.59 -5.57 -17.89
C ILE A 428 -25.57 -6.88 -18.69
N ASP A 429 -26.47 -7.02 -19.66
CA ASP A 429 -26.70 -8.28 -20.37
C ASP A 429 -25.74 -8.50 -21.54
N THR A 430 -25.21 -7.43 -22.14
CA THR A 430 -24.53 -7.51 -23.44
C THR A 430 -23.11 -6.98 -23.45
N TYR A 431 -22.70 -6.14 -22.49
CA TYR A 431 -21.35 -5.58 -22.48
C TYR A 431 -20.40 -6.55 -21.78
N ASP A 432 -19.17 -6.62 -22.29
CA ASP A 432 -18.18 -7.56 -21.79
C ASP A 432 -16.91 -6.82 -21.40
N PHE A 433 -16.76 -6.55 -20.10
CA PHE A 433 -15.62 -5.87 -19.51
C PHE A 433 -14.94 -6.84 -18.54
N GLN A 434 -13.73 -7.25 -18.88
CA GLN A 434 -12.96 -8.22 -18.11
C GLN A 434 -11.62 -7.64 -17.72
N ASN A 435 -11.15 -8.05 -16.55
CA ASN A 435 -9.80 -7.76 -16.07
C ASN A 435 -9.18 -9.02 -15.46
N GLU A 436 -8.12 -9.50 -16.10
CA GLU A 436 -7.36 -10.67 -15.66
C GLU A 436 -6.01 -10.23 -15.07
N VAL A 437 -5.58 -10.87 -13.99
CA VAL A 437 -4.29 -10.60 -13.33
C VAL A 437 -3.58 -11.91 -13.03
N ASN A 438 -2.31 -11.98 -13.40
CA ASN A 438 -1.40 -13.03 -12.98
C ASN A 438 -0.26 -12.39 -12.20
N ARG A 439 -0.06 -12.78 -10.95
CA ARG A 439 0.94 -12.18 -10.06
C ARG A 439 1.78 -13.22 -9.35
N VAL A 440 3.07 -12.94 -9.23
CA VAL A 440 4.04 -13.70 -8.44
C VAL A 440 4.69 -12.75 -7.45
N ILE A 441 4.62 -13.09 -6.17
CA ILE A 441 5.37 -12.44 -5.09
C ILE A 441 6.32 -13.47 -4.52
N GLY A 442 7.62 -13.16 -4.44
CA GLY A 442 8.62 -14.05 -3.89
C GLY A 442 9.63 -13.33 -3.02
N SER A 443 10.08 -13.97 -1.93
CA SER A 443 11.20 -13.50 -1.12
C SER A 443 12.18 -14.61 -0.82
N ALA A 444 13.45 -14.24 -0.70
CA ALA A 444 14.49 -15.05 -0.10
C ALA A 444 15.26 -14.20 0.90
N LYS A 445 15.29 -14.65 2.15
CA LYS A 445 15.96 -13.98 3.26
C LYS A 445 17.02 -14.89 3.86
N LEU A 446 18.27 -14.42 3.88
CA LEU A 446 19.38 -15.07 4.57
C LEU A 446 19.67 -14.29 5.87
N SER A 447 19.47 -14.96 7.00
CA SER A 447 19.75 -14.44 8.34
C SER A 447 21.00 -15.10 8.90
N LEU A 448 22.00 -14.30 9.24
CA LEU A 448 23.28 -14.74 9.78
C LEU A 448 23.51 -14.16 11.18
N THR A 449 23.94 -15.00 12.12
CA THR A 449 24.32 -14.61 13.49
C THR A 449 25.72 -15.13 13.82
N PRO A 450 26.77 -14.61 13.15
CA PRO A 450 28.12 -15.15 13.25
C PRO A 450 28.77 -14.93 14.63
N HIS A 451 28.27 -13.97 15.41
CA HIS A 451 28.70 -13.67 16.76
C HIS A 451 27.48 -13.28 17.60
N GLU A 452 27.51 -13.54 18.90
CA GLU A 452 26.47 -13.12 19.83
C GLU A 452 26.22 -11.61 19.75
N GLY A 453 24.95 -11.22 19.68
CA GLY A 453 24.53 -9.83 19.51
C GLY A 453 24.65 -9.28 18.08
N LEU A 454 25.38 -9.93 17.16
CA LEU A 454 25.47 -9.51 15.75
C LEU A 454 24.50 -10.30 14.88
N SER A 455 23.61 -9.61 14.17
CA SER A 455 22.70 -10.20 13.19
C SER A 455 22.82 -9.47 11.85
N ILE A 456 22.99 -10.24 10.78
CA ILE A 456 23.07 -9.77 9.39
C ILE A 456 21.93 -10.41 8.61
N ASP A 457 21.01 -9.60 8.12
CA ASP A 457 19.92 -10.03 7.27
C ASP A 457 20.10 -9.50 5.86
N HIS A 458 20.07 -10.40 4.89
CA HIS A 458 20.01 -10.06 3.47
C HIS A 458 18.68 -10.54 2.90
N THR A 459 17.87 -9.64 2.36
CA THR A 459 16.55 -9.92 1.80
C THR A 459 16.52 -9.58 0.32
N LEU A 460 16.12 -10.55 -0.50
CA LEU A 460 15.77 -10.37 -1.90
C LEU A 460 14.26 -10.51 -2.02
N GLY A 461 13.59 -9.48 -2.53
CA GLY A 461 12.15 -9.49 -2.78
C GLY A 461 11.86 -9.26 -4.26
N LEU A 462 10.86 -9.98 -4.77
CA LEU A 462 10.38 -9.92 -6.15
C LEU A 462 8.85 -9.77 -6.12
N ASP A 463 8.34 -8.78 -6.86
CA ASP A 463 6.92 -8.63 -7.15
C ASP A 463 6.76 -8.38 -8.65
N THR A 464 6.02 -9.25 -9.32
CA THR A 464 5.73 -9.10 -10.75
C THR A 464 4.31 -9.51 -11.05
N TYR A 465 3.66 -8.73 -11.91
CA TYR A 465 2.33 -9.07 -12.39
C TYR A 465 2.12 -8.65 -13.84
N SER A 466 1.26 -9.40 -14.52
CA SER A 466 0.62 -8.96 -15.75
C SER A 466 -0.86 -8.72 -15.48
N GLN A 467 -1.39 -7.65 -16.05
CA GLN A 467 -2.81 -7.31 -16.02
C GLN A 467 -3.29 -7.13 -17.45
N VAL A 468 -4.37 -7.80 -17.81
CA VAL A 468 -5.01 -7.68 -19.13
C VAL A 468 -6.44 -7.22 -18.92
N GLY A 469 -6.75 -6.04 -19.42
CA GLY A 469 -8.11 -5.50 -19.49
C GLY A 469 -8.67 -5.64 -20.90
N THR A 470 -9.88 -6.16 -21.03
CA THR A 470 -10.63 -6.16 -22.29
C THR A 470 -12.01 -5.57 -22.09
N ALA A 471 -12.42 -4.70 -23.01
CA ALA A 471 -13.77 -4.14 -23.03
C ALA A 471 -14.37 -4.35 -24.42
N PHE A 472 -15.63 -4.75 -24.45
CA PHE A 472 -16.37 -4.96 -25.67
C PHE A 472 -17.82 -4.48 -25.51
N ILE A 473 -18.26 -3.69 -26.48
CA ILE A 473 -19.63 -3.20 -26.62
C ILE A 473 -20.12 -3.62 -28.01
N PRO A 474 -21.21 -4.38 -28.11
CA PRO A 474 -21.68 -4.88 -29.39
C PRO A 474 -22.23 -3.77 -30.30
N PRO A 475 -22.13 -3.94 -31.64
CA PRO A 475 -22.84 -3.07 -32.58
C PRO A 475 -24.36 -3.21 -32.40
N GLY A 476 -25.09 -2.12 -32.59
CA GLY A 476 -26.54 -2.06 -32.37
C GLY A 476 -26.95 -1.67 -30.94
N THR A 477 -25.99 -1.37 -30.07
CA THR A 477 -26.29 -0.90 -28.70
C THR A 477 -27.08 0.41 -28.67
N SER A 478 -27.89 0.57 -27.62
CA SER A 478 -28.53 1.83 -27.23
C SER A 478 -27.58 2.94 -26.79
N ALA A 479 -26.31 2.63 -26.47
CA ALA A 479 -25.34 3.64 -26.05
C ALA A 479 -25.08 4.71 -27.13
N PRO A 480 -25.26 6.00 -26.81
CA PRO A 480 -24.97 7.09 -27.73
C PRO A 480 -23.50 7.09 -28.19
N GLY A 481 -23.29 7.31 -29.48
CA GLY A 481 -21.94 7.38 -30.07
C GLY A 481 -21.24 6.04 -30.29
N LEU A 482 -21.76 4.94 -29.74
CA LEU A 482 -21.15 3.60 -29.83
C LEU A 482 -22.02 2.58 -30.59
N SER A 483 -23.03 3.04 -31.34
CA SER A 483 -23.97 2.17 -32.07
C SER A 483 -23.31 1.26 -33.11
N THR A 484 -22.06 1.54 -33.51
CA THR A 484 -21.27 0.71 -34.42
C THR A 484 -20.36 -0.30 -33.72
N GLY A 485 -20.45 -0.40 -32.39
CA GLY A 485 -19.64 -1.27 -31.55
C GLY A 485 -18.28 -0.66 -31.18
N PHE A 486 -17.74 -1.13 -30.07
CA PHE A 486 -16.48 -0.69 -29.49
C PHE A 486 -15.71 -1.87 -28.91
N GLY A 487 -14.39 -1.84 -29.04
CA GLY A 487 -13.52 -2.86 -28.46
C GLY A 487 -12.19 -2.26 -28.03
N ARG A 488 -11.75 -2.63 -26.82
CA ARG A 488 -10.48 -2.22 -26.25
C ARG A 488 -9.77 -3.41 -25.64
N ARG A 489 -8.44 -3.43 -25.79
CA ARG A 489 -7.55 -4.34 -25.07
C ARG A 489 -6.37 -3.53 -24.58
N SER A 490 -6.12 -3.61 -23.28
CA SER A 490 -4.95 -2.99 -22.69
C SER A 490 -4.24 -3.99 -21.79
N GLU A 491 -2.92 -3.96 -21.83
CA GLU A 491 -2.05 -4.84 -21.07
C GLU A 491 -1.07 -3.99 -20.27
N ARG A 492 -0.85 -4.37 -19.01
CA ARG A 492 0.17 -3.79 -18.15
C ARG A 492 1.07 -4.88 -17.61
N ALA A 493 2.36 -4.71 -17.81
CA ALA A 493 3.40 -5.53 -17.19
C ALA A 493 4.10 -4.71 -16.10
N PHE A 494 4.25 -5.32 -14.93
CA PHE A 494 4.93 -4.73 -13.78
C PHE A 494 6.00 -5.69 -13.29
N PHE A 495 7.17 -5.14 -13.00
CA PHE A 495 8.28 -5.87 -12.41
C PHE A 495 8.96 -5.01 -11.36
N GLN A 496 9.12 -5.54 -10.16
CA GLN A 496 9.84 -4.88 -9.09
C GLN A 496 10.74 -5.87 -8.35
N LEU A 497 11.94 -5.40 -8.03
CA LEU A 497 12.94 -6.12 -7.25
C LEU A 497 13.42 -5.21 -6.11
N ASN A 498 13.43 -5.71 -4.89
CA ASN A 498 14.12 -5.07 -3.76
C ASN A 498 15.24 -5.96 -3.22
N ASN A 499 16.37 -5.35 -2.91
CA ASN A 499 17.53 -5.99 -2.32
C ASN A 499 17.93 -5.17 -1.09
N ASP A 500 17.71 -5.74 0.08
CA ASP A 500 17.89 -5.07 1.36
C ASP A 500 18.95 -5.80 2.17
N LEU A 501 19.97 -5.07 2.62
CA LEU A 501 20.96 -5.54 3.57
C LEU A 501 20.78 -4.81 4.89
N ARG A 502 20.68 -5.55 5.98
CA ARG A 502 20.56 -5.03 7.34
C ARG A 502 21.59 -5.70 8.23
N ILE A 503 22.32 -4.88 8.98
CA ILE A 503 23.33 -5.31 9.95
C ILE A 503 22.94 -4.69 11.27
N SER A 504 22.68 -5.52 12.27
CA SER A 504 22.31 -5.10 13.61
C SER A 504 23.27 -5.66 14.64
N TYR A 505 23.62 -4.84 15.62
CA TYR A 505 24.46 -5.23 16.75
C TYR A 505 23.83 -4.78 18.06
N GLN A 506 23.56 -5.73 18.94
CA GLN A 506 23.02 -5.50 20.27
C GLN A 506 24.04 -5.90 21.32
N THR A 507 24.25 -5.03 22.30
CA THR A 507 25.18 -5.28 23.40
C THR A 507 24.77 -4.51 24.66
N ASP A 508 25.00 -5.13 25.81
CA ASP A 508 24.91 -4.45 27.10
C ASP A 508 26.25 -3.75 27.38
N ILE A 509 26.28 -2.44 27.19
CA ILE A 509 27.46 -1.62 27.54
C ILE A 509 27.74 -1.76 29.04
N LYS A 510 26.66 -1.80 29.84
CA LYS A 510 26.65 -2.09 31.27
C LYS A 510 25.34 -2.83 31.61
N PRO A 511 25.23 -3.51 32.77
CA PRO A 511 24.00 -4.19 33.18
C PRO A 511 22.75 -3.29 33.33
N TRP A 512 22.93 -1.97 33.24
CA TRP A 512 21.86 -0.98 33.32
C TRP A 512 21.74 -0.14 32.04
N LEU A 513 22.56 -0.41 31.01
CA LEU A 513 22.58 0.32 29.75
C LEU A 513 22.78 -0.66 28.59
N ASN A 514 21.69 -0.91 27.87
CA ASN A 514 21.71 -1.67 26.63
C ASN A 514 21.84 -0.72 25.43
N SER A 515 22.46 -1.21 24.37
CA SER A 515 22.64 -0.51 23.11
C SER A 515 22.26 -1.44 21.96
N SER A 516 21.46 -0.93 21.04
CA SER A 516 21.10 -1.60 19.79
C SER A 516 21.38 -0.66 18.63
N THR A 517 22.27 -1.10 17.74
CA THR A 517 22.67 -0.37 16.54
C THR A 517 22.20 -1.14 15.31
N LEU A 518 21.58 -0.45 14.36
CA LEU A 518 21.18 -0.98 13.05
C LEU A 518 21.76 -0.10 11.96
N PHE A 519 22.34 -0.73 10.94
CA PHE A 519 22.78 -0.09 9.71
C PHE A 519 22.29 -0.92 8.54
N GLY A 520 21.82 -0.27 7.47
CA GLY A 520 21.32 -0.99 6.31
C GLY A 520 21.41 -0.20 5.02
N GLY A 521 21.26 -0.93 3.92
CA GLY A 521 21.18 -0.40 2.57
C GLY A 521 20.07 -1.09 1.79
N THR A 522 19.49 -0.36 0.84
CA THR A 522 18.42 -0.85 -0.05
C THR A 522 18.75 -0.49 -1.49
N LEU A 523 18.52 -1.44 -2.39
CA LEU A 523 18.50 -1.25 -3.82
C LEU A 523 17.13 -1.69 -4.32
N GLN A 524 16.41 -0.82 -5.01
CA GLN A 524 15.10 -1.12 -5.57
C GLN A 524 15.10 -0.79 -7.07
N TYR A 525 14.51 -1.69 -7.85
CA TYR A 525 14.29 -1.53 -9.27
C TYR A 525 12.81 -1.75 -9.55
N GLU A 526 12.17 -0.84 -10.28
CA GLU A 526 10.77 -0.92 -10.68
C GLU A 526 10.68 -0.61 -12.18
N ASN A 527 9.97 -1.45 -12.92
CA ASN A 527 9.65 -1.24 -14.33
C ASN A 527 8.16 -1.47 -14.57
N VAL A 528 7.55 -0.52 -15.28
CA VAL A 528 6.14 -0.54 -15.65
C VAL A 528 6.04 -0.31 -17.15
N GLU A 529 5.36 -1.22 -17.84
CA GLU A 529 5.00 -1.08 -19.24
C GLU A 529 3.50 -1.22 -19.38
N THR A 530 2.86 -0.35 -20.15
CA THR A 530 1.42 -0.42 -20.45
C THR A 530 1.21 -0.15 -21.93
N ILE A 531 0.45 -1.02 -22.58
CA ILE A 531 0.06 -0.90 -23.99
C ILE A 531 -1.46 -0.90 -24.05
N GLY A 532 -2.03 -0.05 -24.89
CA GLY A 532 -3.47 0.06 -25.11
C GLY A 532 -3.81 0.10 -26.59
N LEU A 533 -4.80 -0.70 -26.98
CA LEU A 533 -5.38 -0.74 -28.32
C LEU A 533 -6.89 -0.57 -28.21
N GLU A 534 -7.44 0.25 -29.08
CA GLU A 534 -8.87 0.53 -29.12
C GLU A 534 -9.35 0.64 -30.58
N ALA A 535 -10.55 0.12 -30.84
CA ALA A 535 -11.19 0.19 -32.13
C ALA A 535 -12.70 0.38 -32.01
N GLN A 536 -13.31 0.83 -33.10
CA GLN A 536 -14.75 0.96 -33.29
C GLN A 536 -15.15 0.40 -34.67
N GLN A 537 -16.45 0.44 -34.98
CA GLN A 537 -17.02 -0.06 -36.24
C GLN A 537 -16.80 -1.56 -36.42
N PHE A 538 -17.37 -2.33 -35.50
CA PHE A 538 -17.29 -3.77 -35.50
C PHE A 538 -18.30 -4.39 -36.46
N SER A 539 -17.86 -5.41 -37.17
CA SER A 539 -18.76 -6.32 -37.88
C SER A 539 -19.48 -7.24 -36.89
N ILE A 540 -20.70 -7.67 -37.24
CA ILE A 540 -21.49 -8.58 -36.42
C ILE A 540 -20.70 -9.88 -36.20
N GLY A 541 -20.54 -10.27 -34.92
CA GLY A 541 -19.85 -11.50 -34.52
C GLY A 541 -18.36 -11.35 -34.23
N SER A 542 -17.73 -10.22 -34.57
CA SER A 542 -16.35 -9.94 -34.16
C SER A 542 -16.29 -9.45 -32.71
N ARG A 543 -15.42 -10.07 -31.90
CA ARG A 543 -15.18 -9.69 -30.49
C ARG A 543 -13.72 -9.32 -30.19
N VAL A 544 -12.84 -9.43 -31.18
CA VAL A 544 -11.41 -9.08 -31.04
C VAL A 544 -11.19 -7.67 -31.55
N VAL A 545 -10.34 -6.89 -30.86
CA VAL A 545 -10.06 -5.48 -31.21
C VAL A 545 -9.63 -5.33 -32.68
N SER A 546 -8.90 -6.31 -33.21
CA SER A 546 -8.47 -6.33 -34.62
C SER A 546 -9.60 -6.44 -35.65
N GLY A 547 -10.83 -6.74 -35.23
CA GLY A 547 -11.99 -6.82 -36.11
C GLY A 547 -12.84 -5.54 -36.16
N GLY A 548 -12.41 -4.46 -35.49
CA GLY A 548 -12.93 -3.11 -35.74
C GLY A 548 -12.32 -2.50 -37.00
N ALA A 549 -13.07 -1.64 -37.70
CA ALA A 549 -12.60 -0.98 -38.92
C ALA A 549 -11.90 0.37 -38.65
N ASN A 550 -12.22 1.01 -37.53
CA ASN A 550 -11.63 2.29 -37.13
C ASN A 550 -10.78 2.11 -35.87
N PHE A 551 -9.48 2.29 -35.96
CA PHE A 551 -8.57 2.19 -34.82
C PHE A 551 -8.24 3.59 -34.31
N GLU A 552 -8.38 3.79 -33.00
CA GLU A 552 -7.79 4.94 -32.34
C GLU A 552 -6.27 4.74 -32.23
N GLN A 553 -5.51 5.82 -32.03
CA GLN A 553 -4.04 5.71 -31.93
C GLN A 553 -3.65 4.79 -30.75
N PRO A 554 -2.86 3.73 -31.01
CA PRO A 554 -2.29 2.91 -29.94
C PRO A 554 -1.50 3.76 -28.95
N GLY A 555 -1.70 3.49 -27.66
CA GLY A 555 -0.97 4.13 -26.57
C GLY A 555 0.07 3.18 -26.00
N GLU A 556 1.24 3.71 -25.67
CA GLU A 556 2.29 3.00 -24.93
C GLU A 556 2.83 3.91 -23.82
N PHE A 557 2.98 3.35 -22.63
CA PHE A 557 3.60 4.01 -21.47
C PHE A 557 4.67 3.10 -20.90
N ARG A 558 5.85 3.67 -20.62
CA ARG A 558 6.98 2.98 -19.98
C ARG A 558 7.58 3.84 -18.89
N SER A 559 7.89 3.24 -17.75
CA SER A 559 8.51 3.91 -16.62
C SER A 559 9.50 2.99 -15.93
N GLU A 560 10.73 3.46 -15.75
CA GLU A 560 11.75 2.77 -14.97
C GLU A 560 12.19 3.65 -13.80
N THR A 561 12.24 3.07 -12.60
CA THR A 561 12.68 3.73 -11.38
C THR A 561 13.73 2.89 -10.67
N VAL A 562 14.83 3.53 -10.28
CA VAL A 562 15.89 2.91 -9.49
C VAL A 562 16.12 3.73 -8.22
N ILE A 563 16.10 3.06 -7.08
CA ILE A 563 16.26 3.68 -5.76
C ILE A 563 17.47 3.05 -5.07
N TYR A 564 18.39 3.89 -4.62
CA TYR A 564 19.48 3.51 -3.73
C TYR A 564 19.29 4.22 -2.40
N GLY A 565 19.35 3.48 -1.31
CA GLY A 565 19.20 4.05 0.03
C GLY A 565 20.17 3.45 1.04
N ILE A 566 20.58 4.28 2.00
CA ILE A 566 21.28 3.85 3.21
C ILE A 566 20.55 4.41 4.43
N PHE A 567 20.44 3.62 5.48
CA PHE A 567 19.76 4.01 6.71
C PHE A 567 20.50 3.48 7.94
N GLY A 568 20.33 4.18 9.05
CA GLY A 568 20.91 3.82 10.32
C GLY A 568 19.96 4.17 11.46
N GLN A 569 19.95 3.32 12.49
CA GLN A 569 19.20 3.54 13.72
C GLN A 569 20.07 3.15 14.93
N GLN A 570 20.03 3.97 15.96
CA GLN A 570 20.67 3.72 17.24
C GLN A 570 19.64 3.81 18.35
N THR A 571 19.59 2.82 19.23
CA THR A 571 18.71 2.80 20.41
C THR A 571 19.52 2.54 21.67
N PHE A 572 19.29 3.32 22.71
CA PHE A 572 19.84 3.12 24.04
C PHE A 572 18.71 2.89 25.04
N GLY A 573 18.77 1.79 25.79
CA GLY A 573 17.85 1.49 26.88
C GLY A 573 18.55 1.59 28.24
N TYR A 574 17.97 2.37 29.15
CA TYR A 574 18.44 2.51 30.53
C TYR A 574 17.53 1.74 31.48
N LYS A 575 18.09 0.73 32.15
CA LYS A 575 17.44 -0.16 33.14
C LYS A 575 16.09 -0.72 32.66
N ASP A 576 15.95 -0.96 31.36
CA ASP A 576 14.74 -1.44 30.70
C ASP A 576 13.48 -0.60 30.99
N ARG A 577 13.68 0.70 31.27
CA ARG A 577 12.61 1.65 31.62
C ARG A 577 12.56 2.87 30.72
N LEU A 578 13.73 3.37 30.31
CA LEU A 578 13.85 4.55 29.46
C LEU A 578 14.57 4.17 28.18
N PHE A 579 13.93 4.39 27.04
CA PHE A 579 14.49 4.10 25.72
C PHE A 579 14.64 5.41 24.94
N VAL A 580 15.80 5.61 24.34
CA VAL A 580 16.10 6.74 23.45
C VAL A 580 16.52 6.17 22.11
N THR A 581 15.77 6.51 21.06
CA THR A 581 16.03 6.06 19.69
C THR A 581 16.31 7.26 18.80
N GLU A 582 17.40 7.16 18.04
CA GLU A 582 17.78 8.08 16.96
C GLU A 582 17.81 7.28 15.65
N ALA A 583 17.22 7.82 14.59
CA ALA A 583 17.19 7.17 13.27
C ALA A 583 17.40 8.20 12.15
N GLY A 584 18.13 7.80 11.11
CA GLY A 584 18.40 8.62 9.92
C GLY A 584 18.41 7.78 8.64
N ASP A 585 17.94 8.37 7.54
CA ASP A 585 17.81 7.74 6.23
C ASP A 585 18.26 8.73 5.15
N ALA A 586 19.02 8.25 4.17
CA ALA A 586 19.46 9.03 3.02
C ALA A 586 19.29 8.18 1.75
N ARG A 587 18.48 8.67 0.80
CA ARG A 587 18.17 7.97 -0.45
C ARG A 587 18.35 8.86 -1.67
N LEU A 588 18.76 8.24 -2.77
CA LEU A 588 18.89 8.86 -4.08
C LEU A 588 18.04 8.08 -5.08
N ASP A 589 17.11 8.78 -5.69
CA ASP A 589 16.13 8.21 -6.62
C ASP A 589 16.46 8.68 -8.04
N PHE A 590 16.44 7.76 -9.01
CA PHE A 590 16.59 8.06 -10.43
C PHE A 590 15.36 7.60 -11.19
N TYR A 591 14.85 8.46 -12.06
CA TYR A 591 13.75 8.17 -12.96
C TYR A 591 14.27 8.20 -14.39
N LEU A 592 14.13 7.07 -15.08
CA LEU A 592 14.38 6.98 -16.51
C LEU A 592 13.02 6.89 -17.19
N SER A 593 12.47 8.05 -17.56
CA SER A 593 11.29 8.13 -18.42
C SER A 593 11.78 8.35 -19.85
N PRO A 594 11.42 7.49 -20.82
CA PRO A 594 11.53 7.85 -22.23
C PRO A 594 10.60 9.05 -22.45
N ASP A 595 11.16 10.19 -22.87
CA ASP A 595 10.40 11.42 -23.04
C ASP A 595 9.38 11.27 -24.19
N ASN A 596 8.10 11.49 -23.86
CA ASN A 596 7.24 12.43 -24.57
C ASN A 596 6.00 12.71 -23.71
N SER A 597 5.89 13.94 -23.22
CA SER A 597 4.67 14.57 -22.64
C SER A 597 4.25 14.18 -21.21
N GLN A 598 5.13 14.36 -20.22
CA GLN A 598 4.64 14.62 -18.85
C GLN A 598 4.21 16.09 -18.77
N SER A 599 3.00 16.37 -19.24
CA SER A 599 2.35 17.65 -18.97
C SER A 599 1.78 17.66 -17.56
N THR A 600 1.83 18.82 -16.89
CA THR A 600 0.90 19.12 -15.79
C THR A 600 -0.55 18.90 -16.24
N PRO A 601 -1.56 18.88 -15.35
CA PRO A 601 -2.97 18.77 -15.73
C PRO A 601 -3.46 19.79 -16.79
N ASN A 602 -2.63 20.80 -17.12
CA ASN A 602 -2.87 21.83 -18.12
C ASN A 602 -1.88 21.82 -19.31
N GLY A 603 -1.13 20.75 -19.57
CA GLY A 603 -0.36 20.66 -20.83
C GLY A 603 1.10 21.17 -20.82
N LEU A 604 1.66 21.57 -19.67
CA LEU A 604 2.98 22.22 -19.63
C LEU A 604 4.15 21.23 -19.52
N PRO A 605 5.18 21.32 -20.38
CA PRO A 605 6.42 20.56 -20.26
C PRO A 605 7.21 20.91 -18.99
N ILE A 606 7.55 19.91 -18.18
CA ILE A 606 8.21 20.07 -16.87
C ILE A 606 9.68 20.56 -16.99
N ASP A 607 10.28 20.40 -18.18
CA ASP A 607 11.64 20.79 -18.54
C ASP A 607 11.83 22.32 -18.69
N LYS A 608 10.74 23.10 -18.70
CA LYS A 608 10.77 24.57 -18.81
C LYS A 608 10.62 25.31 -17.48
N VAL A 609 10.61 24.59 -16.36
CA VAL A 609 10.54 25.18 -15.01
C VAL A 609 11.95 25.25 -14.43
N GLU A 610 12.59 26.42 -14.54
CA GLU A 610 13.88 26.69 -13.89
C GLU A 610 13.64 27.33 -12.51
N GLY A 611 14.06 26.64 -11.46
CA GLY A 611 14.11 27.15 -10.09
C GLY A 611 15.51 27.04 -9.51
N PHE A 612 15.96 28.06 -8.79
CA PHE A 612 17.21 28.00 -8.02
C PHE A 612 16.92 27.50 -6.60
N TYR A 613 17.76 26.59 -6.11
CA TYR A 613 17.58 25.92 -4.82
C TYR A 613 18.63 26.35 -3.80
N THR A 614 18.24 26.38 -2.52
CA THR A 614 19.19 26.44 -1.39
C THR A 614 19.01 25.27 -0.41
N SER A 615 17.89 24.52 -0.43
CA SER A 615 17.72 23.26 0.30
C SER A 615 16.61 22.36 -0.30
N ALA A 616 16.60 21.07 0.05
CA ALA A 616 15.67 20.05 -0.46
C ALA A 616 14.26 20.08 0.20
N SER A 617 14.05 20.93 1.21
CA SER A 617 12.82 20.99 2.00
C SER A 617 11.93 22.20 1.72
N ASP A 618 12.37 23.13 0.87
CA ASP A 618 11.63 24.35 0.59
C ASP A 618 10.55 24.13 -0.49
N PRO A 619 9.32 24.69 -0.32
CA PRO A 619 8.27 24.57 -1.32
C PRO A 619 8.67 25.25 -2.63
N ILE A 620 8.40 24.57 -3.76
CA ILE A 620 8.72 25.04 -5.11
C ILE A 620 7.90 26.31 -5.42
N PRO A 621 8.53 27.49 -5.58
CA PRO A 621 7.79 28.64 -6.07
C PRO A 621 7.60 28.49 -7.58
N VAL A 622 6.36 28.24 -8.01
CA VAL A 622 6.01 28.20 -9.44
C VAL A 622 5.91 29.63 -9.96
N TYR A 623 6.84 30.03 -10.82
CA TYR A 623 6.77 31.28 -11.58
C TYR A 623 6.35 30.99 -13.02
N LEU A 624 5.44 31.80 -13.55
CA LEU A 624 5.13 31.76 -14.98
C LEU A 624 6.36 32.22 -15.78
N PRO A 625 6.60 31.68 -16.99
CA PRO A 625 7.72 32.10 -17.83
C PRO A 625 7.78 33.62 -18.08
N GLY A 626 6.61 34.27 -18.26
CA GLY A 626 6.52 35.73 -18.39
C GLY A 626 6.91 36.48 -17.12
N GLU A 627 6.54 35.95 -15.95
CA GLU A 627 6.89 36.54 -14.65
C GLU A 627 8.40 36.46 -14.39
N MET A 628 9.05 35.38 -14.83
CA MET A 628 10.51 35.24 -14.69
C MET A 628 11.27 36.29 -15.53
N ASN A 629 10.79 36.59 -16.74
CA ASN A 629 11.35 37.66 -17.57
C ASN A 629 11.16 39.04 -16.92
N LEU A 630 10.01 39.30 -16.28
CA LEU A 630 9.77 40.56 -15.54
C LEU A 630 10.65 40.71 -14.30
N ILE A 631 10.87 39.63 -13.56
CA ILE A 631 11.81 39.62 -12.42
C ILE A 631 13.23 39.93 -12.91
N ARG A 632 13.63 39.36 -14.06
CA ARG A 632 14.93 39.63 -14.66
C ARG A 632 15.06 41.08 -15.15
N ALA A 633 14.00 41.62 -15.78
CA ALA A 633 13.95 43.02 -16.17
C ALA A 633 14.11 43.94 -14.95
N GLU A 634 13.41 43.67 -13.86
CA GLU A 634 13.48 44.43 -12.61
C GLU A 634 14.89 44.38 -11.99
N ALA A 635 15.53 43.21 -12.03
CA ALA A 635 16.92 43.07 -11.61
C ALA A 635 17.88 43.89 -12.48
N TYR A 636 17.68 43.91 -13.81
CA TYR A 636 18.51 44.71 -14.72
C TYR A 636 18.33 46.22 -14.52
N VAL A 637 17.13 46.70 -14.20
CA VAL A 637 16.94 48.12 -13.82
C VAL A 637 17.72 48.45 -12.55
N ASN A 638 17.62 47.62 -11.51
CA ASN A 638 18.34 47.83 -10.25
C ASN A 638 19.88 47.75 -10.40
N LEU A 639 20.37 47.05 -11.42
CA LEU A 639 21.80 46.95 -11.75
C LEU A 639 22.28 48.03 -12.73
N ASP A 640 21.47 49.06 -13.00
CA ASP A 640 21.76 50.17 -13.91
C ASP A 640 22.04 49.69 -15.36
N ARG A 641 21.30 48.66 -15.79
CA ARG A 641 21.37 48.02 -17.12
C ARG A 641 20.03 48.14 -17.86
N PRO A 642 19.58 49.37 -18.20
CA PRO A 642 18.24 49.59 -18.75
C PRO A 642 18.02 48.94 -20.12
N GLY A 643 19.05 48.78 -20.95
CA GLY A 643 18.92 48.11 -22.24
C GLY A 643 18.58 46.62 -22.13
N ASP A 644 19.14 45.94 -21.13
CA ASP A 644 18.83 44.53 -20.87
C ASP A 644 17.45 44.37 -20.23
N ALA A 645 17.03 45.35 -19.41
CA ALA A 645 15.67 45.41 -18.90
C ALA A 645 14.63 45.56 -20.01
N VAL A 646 14.89 46.43 -21.00
CA VAL A 646 14.01 46.61 -22.17
C VAL A 646 13.91 45.32 -22.99
N ASN A 647 15.02 44.62 -23.21
CA ASN A 647 14.99 43.34 -23.94
C ASN A 647 14.09 42.30 -23.26
N GLU A 648 14.13 42.21 -21.92
CA GLU A 648 13.27 41.27 -21.19
C GLU A 648 11.80 41.70 -21.16
N ILE A 649 11.52 43.01 -21.15
CA ILE A 649 10.16 43.54 -21.34
C ILE A 649 9.65 43.20 -22.75
N ASP A 650 10.50 43.29 -23.77
CA ASP A 650 10.14 42.99 -25.15
C ASP A 650 9.89 41.51 -25.40
N ASN A 651 10.62 40.63 -24.71
CA ASN A 651 10.39 39.17 -24.71
C ASN A 651 8.97 38.79 -24.24
N ILE A 652 8.28 39.69 -23.55
CA ILE A 652 6.89 39.51 -23.09
C ILE A 652 5.94 40.22 -24.04
N ARG A 653 6.20 41.49 -24.34
CA ARG A 653 5.32 42.33 -25.17
C ARG A 653 5.15 41.78 -26.58
N THR A 654 6.24 41.33 -27.19
CA THR A 654 6.25 40.90 -28.60
C THR A 654 5.89 39.42 -28.80
N LYS A 655 5.73 38.68 -27.71
CA LYS A 655 5.48 37.24 -27.70
C LYS A 655 4.16 36.89 -28.39
N GLN A 656 4.21 35.89 -29.27
CA GLN A 656 3.02 35.32 -29.90
C GLN A 656 2.40 34.21 -29.04
N PRO A 657 1.07 33.98 -29.12
CA PRO A 657 0.40 32.89 -28.42
C PRO A 657 1.04 31.51 -28.63
N SER A 658 1.56 31.25 -29.83
CA SER A 658 2.24 29.98 -30.16
C SER A 658 3.61 29.80 -29.49
N GLN A 659 4.15 30.86 -28.90
CA GLN A 659 5.45 30.88 -28.21
C GLN A 659 5.28 30.88 -26.68
N ASP A 660 4.04 30.89 -26.18
CA ASP A 660 3.68 30.81 -24.77
C ASP A 660 2.98 29.48 -24.46
N ALA A 661 3.40 28.84 -23.38
CA ALA A 661 2.88 27.52 -23.04
C ALA A 661 1.42 27.54 -22.54
N PHE A 662 0.88 28.72 -22.22
CA PHE A 662 -0.51 28.96 -21.85
C PHE A 662 -1.34 29.56 -23.00
N GLY A 663 -0.76 29.70 -24.20
CA GLY A 663 -1.42 30.35 -25.34
C GLY A 663 -1.64 31.85 -25.14
N VAL A 664 -0.97 32.46 -24.16
CA VAL A 664 -1.08 33.89 -23.85
C VAL A 664 0.02 34.65 -24.60
N GLY A 665 -0.37 35.49 -25.55
CA GLY A 665 0.57 36.34 -26.28
C GLY A 665 0.03 37.76 -26.35
N ALA A 666 0.79 38.72 -25.83
CA ALA A 666 0.39 40.12 -25.87
C ALA A 666 0.35 40.67 -27.31
N ASN A 667 1.22 40.16 -28.20
CA ASN A 667 1.39 40.60 -29.60
C ASN A 667 1.41 42.14 -29.73
N LEU A 668 2.10 42.79 -28.78
CA LEU A 668 2.29 44.22 -28.74
C LEU A 668 3.61 44.60 -29.42
N PRO A 669 3.71 45.82 -29.96
CA PRO A 669 4.99 46.37 -30.38
C PRO A 669 5.99 46.39 -29.21
N ALA A 670 7.27 46.26 -29.57
CA ALA A 670 8.40 46.48 -28.66
C ALA A 670 8.23 47.80 -27.88
N TYR A 671 8.70 47.79 -26.64
CA TYR A 671 8.65 48.91 -25.74
C TYR A 671 9.41 50.10 -26.35
N SER A 672 8.71 51.22 -26.45
CA SER A 672 9.21 52.47 -27.04
C SER A 672 9.17 53.63 -26.04
N GLY A 673 8.92 53.33 -24.76
CA GLY A 673 8.97 54.32 -23.68
C GLY A 673 10.40 54.67 -23.27
N GLY A 674 10.53 55.61 -22.35
CA GLY A 674 11.84 56.03 -21.85
C GLY A 674 12.52 54.94 -21.03
N THR A 675 13.86 55.04 -20.94
CA THR A 675 14.73 54.08 -20.24
C THR A 675 15.09 54.54 -18.83
N SER A 676 14.35 55.50 -18.28
CA SER A 676 14.54 55.87 -16.88
C SER A 676 14.02 54.77 -15.96
N ASP A 677 14.66 54.55 -14.81
CA ASP A 677 14.27 53.50 -13.87
C ASP A 677 12.78 53.58 -13.50
N THR A 678 12.26 54.80 -13.34
CA THR A 678 10.86 55.03 -12.99
C THR A 678 9.93 54.55 -14.10
N GLU A 679 10.23 54.86 -15.36
CA GLU A 679 9.41 54.43 -16.50
C GLU A 679 9.51 52.91 -16.73
N LEU A 680 10.70 52.33 -16.57
CA LEU A 680 10.90 50.89 -16.71
C LEU A 680 10.21 50.10 -15.61
N PHE A 681 10.28 50.54 -14.35
CA PHE A 681 9.54 49.88 -13.26
C PHE A 681 8.02 50.01 -13.44
N GLU A 682 7.52 51.16 -13.90
CA GLU A 682 6.10 51.33 -14.22
C GLU A 682 5.66 50.38 -15.35
N GLU A 683 6.48 50.21 -16.39
CA GLU A 683 6.18 49.31 -17.49
C GLU A 683 6.23 47.84 -17.06
N ILE A 684 7.26 47.43 -16.31
CA ILE A 684 7.37 46.07 -15.73
C ILE A 684 6.11 45.75 -14.91
N TYR A 685 5.64 46.71 -14.11
CA TYR A 685 4.41 46.57 -13.35
C TYR A 685 3.17 46.41 -14.24
N ARG A 686 3.02 47.23 -15.29
CA ARG A 686 1.90 47.11 -16.24
C ARG A 686 1.86 45.74 -16.89
N GLN A 687 3.01 45.23 -17.32
CA GLN A 687 3.11 43.90 -17.91
C GLN A 687 2.79 42.79 -16.90
N ARG A 688 3.27 42.91 -15.64
CA ARG A 688 2.95 41.95 -14.56
C ARG A 688 1.46 41.86 -14.28
N SER A 689 0.76 43.01 -14.26
CA SER A 689 -0.69 43.04 -14.10
C SER A 689 -1.44 42.46 -15.29
N ALA A 690 -0.95 42.68 -16.51
CA ALA A 690 -1.57 42.15 -17.73
C ALA A 690 -1.43 40.61 -17.81
N GLU A 691 -0.26 40.07 -17.50
CA GLU A 691 0.01 38.62 -17.46
C GLU A 691 -0.89 37.89 -16.46
N MET A 692 -1.08 38.45 -15.25
CA MET A 692 -2.00 37.86 -14.27
C MET A 692 -3.46 37.90 -14.74
N TYR A 693 -3.87 38.98 -15.41
CA TYR A 693 -5.23 39.10 -15.95
C TYR A 693 -5.49 38.11 -17.10
N LEU A 694 -4.55 38.01 -18.05
CA LEU A 694 -4.70 37.18 -19.25
C LEU A 694 -4.68 35.67 -18.94
N THR A 695 -4.02 35.27 -17.85
CA THR A 695 -4.01 33.88 -17.37
C THR A 695 -5.23 33.52 -16.51
N GLY A 696 -6.12 34.49 -16.23
CA GLY A 696 -7.33 34.28 -15.42
C GLY A 696 -7.07 34.02 -13.93
N MET A 697 -5.83 34.20 -13.46
CA MET A 697 -5.43 33.96 -12.07
C MET A 697 -5.73 35.18 -11.20
N ARG A 698 -6.38 34.97 -10.05
CA ARG A 698 -6.54 36.04 -9.04
C ARG A 698 -5.29 36.13 -8.16
N PHE A 699 -5.02 37.31 -7.62
CA PHE A 699 -3.87 37.55 -6.73
C PHE A 699 -3.91 36.68 -5.45
N GLU A 700 -5.12 36.29 -5.00
CA GLU A 700 -5.30 35.35 -3.89
C GLU A 700 -4.96 33.90 -4.25
N ASP A 701 -5.11 33.50 -5.53
CA ASP A 701 -4.77 32.16 -6.00
C ASP A 701 -3.24 32.00 -6.15
N ALA A 702 -2.53 33.07 -6.52
CA ALA A 702 -1.07 33.12 -6.54
C ALA A 702 -0.43 32.99 -5.14
N ARG A 703 -1.11 33.46 -4.07
CA ARG A 703 -0.68 33.24 -2.68
C ARG A 703 -0.98 31.83 -2.17
N ARG A 704 -2.01 31.16 -2.71
CA ARG A 704 -2.42 29.79 -2.32
C ARG A 704 -1.54 28.70 -2.92
N LEU A 705 -0.83 28.98 -4.02
CA LEU A 705 0.12 28.07 -4.68
C LEU A 705 1.51 28.00 -4.00
N GLY A 706 1.61 28.35 -2.70
CA GLY A 706 2.81 28.07 -1.90
C GLY A 706 4.02 28.95 -2.17
N ARG A 707 3.82 30.23 -2.56
CA ARG A 707 4.93 31.19 -2.60
C ARG A 707 5.50 31.39 -1.18
N PRO A 708 6.83 31.51 -1.02
CA PRO A 708 7.45 31.36 0.29
C PRO A 708 7.01 32.48 1.24
N VAL A 709 6.87 32.15 2.52
CA VAL A 709 6.58 33.09 3.62
C VAL A 709 7.89 33.82 3.98
N PRO A 710 7.88 35.13 4.30
CA PRO A 710 9.12 35.87 4.56
C PRO A 710 9.98 35.14 5.61
N SER A 711 11.26 35.00 5.32
CA SER A 711 12.24 34.45 6.27
C SER A 711 12.15 35.23 7.60
N SER A 712 12.35 34.55 8.73
CA SER A 712 12.53 35.24 10.01
C SER A 712 13.83 36.05 10.08
N ASP A 713 14.72 35.88 9.08
CA ASP A 713 15.88 36.72 8.87
C ASP A 713 15.44 38.09 8.30
N PRO A 714 15.63 39.19 9.04
CA PRO A 714 15.20 40.52 8.62
C PRO A 714 15.80 40.95 7.28
N ALA A 715 17.04 40.55 6.97
CA ALA A 715 17.74 40.97 5.75
C ALA A 715 17.11 40.32 4.50
N LEU A 716 16.83 39.01 4.55
CA LEU A 716 16.22 38.27 3.45
C LEU A 716 14.71 38.55 3.31
N SER A 717 14.04 38.90 4.41
CA SER A 717 12.61 39.28 4.39
C SER A 717 12.36 40.56 3.59
N ALA A 718 13.27 41.54 3.68
CA ALA A 718 13.14 42.83 3.00
C ALA A 718 13.33 42.69 1.48
N GLU A 719 14.31 41.89 1.06
CA GLU A 719 14.60 41.63 -0.35
C GLU A 719 13.50 40.78 -1.01
N ARG A 720 12.98 39.77 -0.31
CA ARG A 720 11.85 38.97 -0.81
C ARG A 720 10.54 39.75 -0.82
N ASN A 721 10.25 40.59 0.18
CA ASN A 721 9.03 41.40 0.21
C ASN A 721 8.97 42.46 -0.90
N ARG A 722 10.11 42.88 -1.47
CA ARG A 722 10.14 43.78 -2.65
C ARG A 722 9.40 43.19 -3.85
N VAL A 723 9.50 41.88 -4.05
CA VAL A 723 8.87 41.17 -5.17
C VAL A 723 7.33 41.08 -5.01
N TYR A 724 6.80 41.36 -3.81
CA TYR A 724 5.39 41.08 -3.45
C TYR A 724 4.46 42.30 -3.33
N TYR A 725 4.96 43.54 -3.38
CA TYR A 725 4.11 44.73 -3.26
C TYR A 725 4.08 45.55 -4.54
N PRO A 726 3.09 45.31 -5.42
CA PRO A 726 3.00 46.01 -6.68
C PRO A 726 2.24 47.33 -6.45
N TYR A 727 2.91 48.32 -5.86
CA TYR A 727 2.38 49.67 -5.78
C TYR A 727 3.07 50.55 -6.83
N PRO A 728 2.34 51.42 -7.54
CA PRO A 728 2.95 52.55 -8.23
C PRO A 728 3.87 53.32 -7.27
N THR A 729 4.98 53.87 -7.77
CA THR A 729 6.00 54.55 -6.96
C THR A 729 5.41 55.61 -6.01
N SER A 730 4.33 56.28 -6.45
CA SER A 730 3.57 57.26 -5.66
C SER A 730 2.79 56.65 -4.49
N GLU A 731 2.21 55.46 -4.62
CA GLU A 731 1.53 54.77 -3.51
C GLU A 731 2.54 54.14 -2.54
N ARG A 732 3.66 53.64 -3.05
CA ARG A 732 4.77 53.12 -2.23
C ARG A 732 5.32 54.19 -1.30
N GLN A 733 5.62 55.38 -1.83
CA GLN A 733 6.16 56.50 -1.04
C GLN A 733 5.18 57.05 -0.01
N ASN A 734 3.86 56.87 -0.22
CA ASN A 734 2.82 57.30 0.70
C ASN A 734 2.43 56.23 1.73
N ASN A 735 2.97 55.00 1.64
CA ASN A 735 2.70 53.94 2.60
C ASN A 735 3.81 53.89 3.68
N PRO A 736 3.52 54.31 4.92
CA PRO A 736 4.51 54.39 6.00
C PRO A 736 5.01 53.02 6.49
N ASN A 737 4.41 51.91 6.03
CA ASN A 737 4.87 50.56 6.34
C ASN A 737 5.88 50.01 5.32
N THR A 738 6.30 50.82 4.33
CA THR A 738 7.29 50.41 3.33
C THR A 738 8.70 50.56 3.90
N PRO A 739 9.56 49.53 3.83
CA PRO A 739 10.96 49.64 4.27
C PRO A 739 11.75 50.69 3.47
N GLU A 740 12.72 51.35 4.12
CA GLU A 740 13.68 52.23 3.44
C GLU A 740 14.49 51.46 2.38
N ASN A 741 15.00 52.17 1.36
CA ASN A 741 15.91 51.56 0.41
C ASN A 741 17.22 51.18 1.12
N PRO A 742 17.77 49.97 0.90
CA PRO A 742 19.07 49.62 1.45
C PRO A 742 20.14 50.53 0.81
N GLU A 743 21.15 50.89 1.59
CA GLU A 743 22.36 51.52 1.06
C GLU A 743 23.14 50.49 0.23
N ILE A 744 23.68 50.93 -0.91
CA ILE A 744 24.43 50.11 -1.89
C ILE A 744 25.78 49.69 -1.32
#